data_AF-A0A7W7T2D3-F1
#
_entry.id   AF-A0A7W7T2D3-F1
#
_cell.length_a   1.000
_cell.length_b   1.000
_cell.length_c   1.000
_cell.angle_alpha   90.00
_cell.angle_beta   90.00
_cell.angle_gamma   90.00
#
_symmetry.space_group_name_H-M   'P 1'
#
loop_
_entity.id
_entity.type
_entity.pdbx_description
1 polymer ?
#
loop_
_entity_poly.entity_id
_entity_poly.type
_entity_poly.pdbx_seq_one_letter_code
_entity_poly.pdbx_strand_id
1 'polypeptide(L)'
;MRRVLVVLLLVLAALTAPDASAVEEGYTVATASSSYVEGDTAFDLKGDNVKHYISLPFPVMYYGKVVRMADIVDDGYLAFGHTPDVLGPDSGPLPSTNAPNGAVYAFWDDLVIDDAAAIRTKVDGVEPARRFVVEWHNVRLKADGSRLSAEIVLHEGGQIVLQYKGIGSPTEAGARAVVGIEDWSGSSAVVWSNRQPKLSDATAVRFRKPGMMVARGVLRNANDRTPVSLADLKTVVNGRTVTMYTIWDGEYWFEVSTRGAVIEVTSADYPATSFEVPAGADNTVAARDILLPAPALVVESPPVEITVPAGQRRTATVTIRNNGALPGTWDAVREIEGGATAPQPDRPGAILRSWNPVASGVPHGYGIAELGGDVWISSRADRTLSRLTPDGVLLDTRPTADAIGDLAVIRDQGLLCYVVGGPAIRCIRPATGEVAYTVAGSGWSATTDGLAYLARTDMFFVSNARTIVQVKGSSHADAGTVVRQCGLSRYDQSLGIAGIGHVDTGSADGLVWIYPVSIGYGRVAHLSLVAPAGCGGRDLLPDPQPGGYTGAGLETDPAGNLWVFSNGPYEGPRVPKVSYIQSATPTYAELPWLAGGAPVVVGPGQSRAVEVTVDATSLRPGTYRATLELPTTAPKRPKLGIRVQVTVG
;
A
#
# COMPACT_ATOMS: atom_id res chain seq x y z
N MET A 1 -6.73 -26.17 71.64
CA MET A 1 -7.79 -25.30 71.08
C MET A 1 -7.32 -24.78 69.72
N ARG A 2 -8.23 -24.79 68.73
CA ARG A 2 -7.97 -24.77 67.29
C ARG A 2 -7.25 -23.50 66.80
N ARG A 3 -6.19 -23.69 66.00
CA ARG A 3 -5.63 -22.65 65.13
C ARG A 3 -6.57 -22.45 63.94
N VAL A 4 -7.14 -21.25 63.81
CA VAL A 4 -7.90 -20.84 62.62
C VAL A 4 -6.88 -20.28 61.63
N LEU A 5 -6.73 -20.97 60.50
CA LEU A 5 -5.92 -20.52 59.37
C LEU A 5 -6.82 -19.62 58.50
N VAL A 6 -6.58 -18.30 58.53
CA VAL A 6 -7.19 -17.37 57.57
C VAL A 6 -6.40 -17.47 56.28
N VAL A 7 -6.98 -18.06 55.24
CA VAL A 7 -6.43 -18.07 53.89
C VAL A 7 -6.76 -16.74 53.24
N LEU A 8 -5.76 -15.88 53.07
CA LEU A 8 -5.86 -14.65 52.30
C LEU A 8 -5.69 -15.03 50.81
N LEU A 9 -6.78 -15.05 50.05
CA LEU A 9 -6.74 -15.18 48.59
C LEU A 9 -6.24 -13.86 48.00
N LEU A 10 -4.99 -13.81 47.55
CA LEU A 10 -4.53 -12.76 46.64
C LEU A 10 -5.02 -13.11 45.22
N VAL A 11 -5.93 -12.31 44.68
CA VAL A 11 -6.24 -12.31 43.25
C VAL A 11 -5.09 -11.60 42.53
N LEU A 12 -4.22 -12.36 41.88
CA LEU A 12 -3.18 -11.83 41.00
C LEU A 12 -3.84 -11.43 39.68
N ALA A 13 -4.08 -10.14 39.48
CA ALA A 13 -4.45 -9.62 38.17
C ALA A 13 -3.27 -9.82 37.22
N ALA A 14 -3.42 -10.71 36.24
CA ALA A 14 -2.47 -10.84 35.14
C ALA A 14 -2.59 -9.58 34.27
N LEU A 15 -1.66 -8.63 34.45
CA LEU A 15 -1.40 -7.63 33.42
C LEU A 15 -0.75 -8.37 32.24
N THR A 16 -1.52 -8.62 31.19
CA THR A 16 -0.99 -8.97 29.89
C THR A 16 -0.23 -7.76 29.35
N ALA A 17 1.11 -7.87 29.30
CA ALA A 17 1.94 -6.88 28.63
C ALA A 17 1.69 -6.93 27.11
N PRO A 18 1.68 -5.77 26.42
CA PRO A 18 1.55 -5.73 24.97
C PRO A 18 2.81 -6.25 24.24
N ASP A 19 2.58 -6.70 23.00
CA ASP A 19 3.42 -7.49 22.10
C ASP A 19 4.86 -7.03 21.85
N ALA A 20 5.69 -8.01 21.46
CA ALA A 20 7.09 -7.91 21.08
C ALA A 20 7.37 -6.91 19.94
N SER A 21 8.13 -5.84 20.23
CA SER A 21 9.06 -5.17 19.29
C SER A 21 9.93 -4.06 19.91
N ALA A 22 10.08 -3.99 21.24
CA ALA A 22 11.08 -3.12 21.85
C ALA A 22 12.47 -3.76 21.73
N VAL A 23 13.17 -3.49 20.63
CA VAL A 23 14.63 -3.59 20.57
C VAL A 23 15.17 -2.67 21.66
N GLU A 24 16.21 -3.09 22.37
CA GLU A 24 16.96 -2.17 23.23
C GLU A 24 17.88 -1.38 22.29
N GLU A 25 17.49 -0.14 21.95
CA GLU A 25 17.89 0.50 20.68
C GLU A 25 19.32 1.08 20.66
N GLY A 26 20.12 0.88 21.73
CA GLY A 26 21.59 0.85 21.65
C GLY A 26 22.33 2.10 21.15
N TYR A 27 21.65 3.24 20.99
CA TYR A 27 22.29 4.48 20.59
C TYR A 27 23.25 4.96 21.68
N THR A 28 24.40 5.44 21.23
CA THR A 28 25.41 6.12 22.05
C THR A 28 25.67 7.50 21.47
N VAL A 29 26.03 8.43 22.35
CA VAL A 29 26.34 9.82 21.97
C VAL A 29 27.80 10.13 22.28
N ALA A 30 28.46 10.84 21.36
CA ALA A 30 29.81 11.36 21.55
C ALA A 30 29.99 12.67 20.76
N THR A 31 30.97 13.47 21.15
CA THR A 31 31.38 14.64 20.37
C THR A 31 32.33 14.28 19.24
N ALA A 32 32.36 15.14 18.22
CA ALA A 32 33.34 15.13 17.14
C ALA A 32 33.65 16.58 16.72
N SER A 33 34.67 16.78 15.91
CA SER A 33 34.89 18.08 15.27
C SER A 33 33.76 18.39 14.29
N SER A 34 33.34 19.66 14.27
CA SER A 34 32.35 20.15 13.31
C SER A 34 32.86 20.02 11.87
N SER A 35 31.95 19.61 11.01
CA SER A 35 32.05 19.50 9.55
C SER A 35 30.81 20.12 8.90
N TYR A 36 30.30 21.20 9.52
CA TYR A 36 29.08 21.93 9.16
C TYR A 36 29.00 22.19 7.66
N VAL A 37 27.83 21.95 7.06
CA VAL A 37 27.62 22.12 5.62
C VAL A 37 26.28 22.81 5.37
N GLU A 38 26.34 23.99 4.76
CA GLU A 38 25.13 24.72 4.42
C GLU A 38 24.29 23.97 3.37
N GLY A 39 22.98 23.96 3.59
CA GLY A 39 21.99 23.47 2.65
C GLY A 39 21.93 24.34 1.39
N ASP A 40 21.60 23.74 0.26
CA ASP A 40 21.53 24.42 -1.04
C ASP A 40 20.10 24.59 -1.56
N THR A 41 19.13 23.93 -0.92
CA THR A 41 17.72 23.96 -1.30
C THR A 41 16.90 24.54 -0.16
N ALA A 42 16.35 25.75 -0.31
CA ALA A 42 15.54 26.41 0.71
C ALA A 42 14.05 26.10 0.55
N PHE A 43 13.36 25.93 1.68
CA PHE A 43 11.89 25.92 1.72
C PHE A 43 11.34 27.32 1.96
N ASP A 44 10.19 27.61 1.35
CA ASP A 44 9.40 28.80 1.66
C ASP A 44 8.54 28.54 2.92
N LEU A 45 9.24 28.32 4.04
CA LEU A 45 8.64 28.15 5.36
C LEU A 45 9.02 29.37 6.20
N LYS A 46 8.01 30.12 6.66
CA LYS A 46 8.18 31.36 7.45
C LYS A 46 7.20 31.37 8.61
N GLY A 47 7.60 32.02 9.69
CA GLY A 47 6.75 32.23 10.86
C GLY A 47 7.25 31.49 12.10
N ASP A 48 6.28 31.13 12.92
CA ASP A 48 6.39 30.63 14.29
C ASP A 48 5.28 29.60 14.48
N ASN A 49 5.60 28.45 15.08
CA ASN A 49 4.76 27.26 15.17
C ASN A 49 4.37 26.72 13.78
N VAL A 50 5.36 26.51 12.91
CA VAL A 50 5.17 26.03 11.54
C VAL A 50 5.94 24.75 11.27
N LYS A 51 5.35 23.87 10.45
CA LYS A 51 5.98 22.62 10.00
C LYS A 51 5.92 22.46 8.49
N HIS A 52 6.88 21.70 7.97
CA HIS A 52 6.89 21.27 6.58
C HIS A 52 7.18 19.78 6.47
N TYR A 53 6.33 19.09 5.75
CA TYR A 53 6.47 17.66 5.51
C TYR A 53 7.42 17.41 4.33
N ILE A 54 8.35 16.46 4.51
CA ILE A 54 9.30 16.09 3.47
C ILE A 54 9.34 14.58 3.24
N SER A 55 9.56 14.20 1.99
CA SER A 55 10.09 12.87 1.66
C SER A 55 11.61 12.89 1.83
N LEU A 56 12.14 11.89 2.55
CA LEU A 56 13.58 11.69 2.65
C LEU A 56 14.13 11.22 1.30
N PRO A 57 15.31 11.71 0.89
CA PRO A 57 15.94 11.33 -0.38
C PRO A 57 16.41 9.86 -0.42
N PHE A 58 16.49 9.24 0.76
CA PHE A 58 16.76 7.83 0.94
C PHE A 58 16.18 7.36 2.28
N PRO A 59 15.87 6.05 2.43
CA PRO A 59 15.39 5.52 3.69
C PRO A 59 16.49 5.55 4.76
N VAL A 60 16.10 5.87 5.99
CA VAL A 60 16.97 5.92 7.17
C VAL A 60 16.48 4.89 8.19
N MET A 61 17.38 4.23 8.90
CA MET A 61 17.02 3.41 10.06
C MET A 61 16.97 4.30 11.30
N TYR A 62 15.81 4.37 11.96
CA TYR A 62 15.61 5.14 13.18
C TYR A 62 14.80 4.33 14.19
N TYR A 63 15.40 4.11 15.38
CA TYR A 63 14.84 3.26 16.43
C TYR A 63 14.14 2.00 15.87
N GLY A 64 14.90 1.18 15.13
CA GLY A 64 14.47 -0.14 14.66
C GLY A 64 13.50 -0.12 13.47
N LYS A 65 13.09 1.07 13.00
CA LYS A 65 12.17 1.22 11.88
C LYS A 65 12.85 1.94 10.70
N VAL A 66 12.43 1.56 9.51
CA VAL A 66 12.79 2.28 8.28
C VAL A 66 11.89 3.52 8.17
N VAL A 67 12.49 4.70 8.10
CA VAL A 67 11.80 5.97 7.90
C VAL A 67 12.11 6.52 6.53
N ARG A 68 11.09 7.05 5.86
CA ARG A 68 11.20 7.61 4.50
C ARG A 68 10.67 9.03 4.40
N MET A 69 10.07 9.53 5.46
CA MET A 69 9.36 10.80 5.49
C MET A 69 9.56 11.40 6.88
N ALA A 70 9.49 12.72 6.97
CA ALA A 70 9.65 13.43 8.22
C ALA A 70 8.92 14.78 8.19
N ASP A 71 8.51 15.24 9.36
CA ASP A 71 8.13 16.63 9.61
C ASP A 71 9.36 17.41 10.05
N ILE A 72 9.68 18.47 9.30
CA ILE A 72 10.59 19.53 9.77
C ILE A 72 9.76 20.53 10.54
N VAL A 73 10.15 20.81 11.78
CA VAL A 73 9.49 21.81 12.62
C VAL A 73 10.43 22.98 12.85
N ASP A 74 9.91 24.20 12.81
CA ASP A 74 10.67 25.44 13.00
C ASP A 74 11.46 25.46 14.30
N ASP A 75 10.93 24.87 15.37
CA ASP A 75 11.56 24.68 16.69
C ASP A 75 12.74 23.69 16.72
N GLY A 76 13.48 23.54 15.63
CA GLY A 76 14.81 22.94 15.64
C GLY A 76 14.84 21.41 15.78
N TYR A 77 13.78 20.73 15.37
CA TYR A 77 13.71 19.27 15.41
C TYR A 77 13.07 18.67 14.16
N LEU A 78 13.37 17.40 13.94
CA LEU A 78 12.81 16.58 12.88
C LEU A 78 12.10 15.37 13.50
N ALA A 79 10.83 15.18 13.17
CA ALA A 79 10.03 14.08 13.69
C ALA A 79 9.68 13.11 12.56
N PHE A 80 9.89 11.82 12.79
CA PHE A 80 9.53 10.76 11.83
C PHE A 80 8.13 10.17 12.10
N GLY A 81 7.55 10.49 13.25
CA GLY A 81 6.22 10.09 13.67
C GLY A 81 5.18 11.20 13.53
N HIS A 82 4.04 11.04 14.22
CA HIS A 82 2.98 12.05 14.23
C HIS A 82 3.41 13.29 15.03
N THR A 83 3.60 14.42 14.35
CA THR A 83 3.60 15.74 14.99
C THR A 83 2.15 16.23 15.18
N PRO A 84 1.81 16.82 16.34
CA PRO A 84 0.48 17.41 16.52
C PRO A 84 0.23 18.55 15.53
N ASP A 85 -1.04 18.82 15.22
CA ASP A 85 -1.44 19.95 14.35
C ASP A 85 -1.20 21.30 15.02
N VAL A 86 -1.27 21.32 16.35
CA VAL A 86 -0.92 22.49 17.17
C VAL A 86 0.48 22.23 17.73
N LEU A 87 1.43 23.04 17.27
CA LEU A 87 2.79 23.06 17.80
C LEU A 87 2.81 23.94 19.06
N GLY A 88 3.66 23.57 20.01
CA GLY A 88 3.83 24.29 21.27
C GLY A 88 5.28 24.72 21.42
N PRO A 89 5.55 25.94 21.91
CA PRO A 89 6.89 26.52 21.95
C PRO A 89 7.79 25.90 23.04
N ASP A 90 7.21 25.14 23.97
CA ASP A 90 7.91 24.65 25.15
C ASP A 90 8.58 23.30 24.91
N SER A 91 9.91 23.31 24.91
CA SER A 91 10.72 22.10 25.04
C SER A 91 10.40 21.33 26.33
N GLY A 92 10.26 20.01 26.24
CA GLY A 92 10.03 19.11 27.38
C GLY A 92 11.27 18.32 27.79
N PRO A 93 11.32 17.77 29.03
CA PRO A 93 12.35 16.81 29.38
C PRO A 93 12.23 15.54 28.53
N LEU A 94 13.35 14.92 28.17
CA LEU A 94 13.40 13.62 27.49
C LEU A 94 13.93 12.54 28.45
N PRO A 95 13.41 11.30 28.38
CA PRO A 95 12.29 10.87 27.53
C PRO A 95 10.93 11.37 28.04
N SER A 96 9.96 11.51 27.14
CA SER A 96 8.59 11.95 27.40
C SER A 96 7.61 11.24 26.48
N THR A 97 6.56 10.63 27.01
CA THR A 97 5.49 10.02 26.19
C THR A 97 4.63 11.05 25.45
N ASN A 98 4.73 12.34 25.79
CA ASN A 98 4.02 13.41 25.09
C ASN A 98 4.70 13.71 23.75
N ALA A 99 3.90 13.96 22.71
CA ALA A 99 4.42 14.32 21.40
C ALA A 99 5.23 15.64 21.43
N PRO A 100 6.20 15.83 20.52
CA PRO A 100 6.61 14.89 19.46
C PRO A 100 7.36 13.65 20.00
N ASN A 101 7.21 12.51 19.33
CA ASN A 101 7.94 11.26 19.61
C ASN A 101 8.56 10.74 18.31
N GLY A 102 9.56 9.85 18.41
CA GLY A 102 10.27 9.36 17.23
C GLY A 102 10.98 10.49 16.50
N ALA A 103 11.71 11.31 17.25
CA ALA A 103 12.23 12.60 16.78
C ALA A 103 13.70 12.83 17.15
N VAL A 104 14.36 13.64 16.32
CA VAL A 104 15.73 14.12 16.48
C VAL A 104 15.66 15.61 16.80
N TYR A 105 16.17 15.98 17.97
CA TYR A 105 16.13 17.34 18.51
C TYR A 105 17.50 17.99 18.34
N ALA A 106 17.66 18.82 17.30
CA ALA A 106 18.91 19.54 17.05
C ALA A 106 19.07 20.70 18.03
N PHE A 107 18.00 21.46 18.22
CA PHE A 107 17.92 22.60 19.10
C PHE A 107 16.44 22.82 19.48
N TRP A 108 15.86 21.95 20.30
CA TRP A 108 14.44 22.07 20.63
C TRP A 108 14.22 23.21 21.64
N ASP A 109 13.75 24.35 21.13
CA ASP A 109 13.33 25.58 21.83
C ASP A 109 12.48 26.42 20.86
N ASP A 110 11.92 27.52 21.35
CA ASP A 110 11.05 28.45 20.59
C ASP A 110 11.86 29.27 19.56
N LEU A 111 11.76 28.86 18.28
CA LEU A 111 12.48 29.44 17.15
C LEU A 111 11.53 30.10 16.15
N VAL A 112 11.99 31.18 15.51
CA VAL A 112 11.22 31.91 14.49
C VAL A 112 12.01 31.94 13.19
N ILE A 113 11.34 31.58 12.09
CA ILE A 113 11.86 31.70 10.73
C ILE A 113 11.38 33.02 10.12
N ASP A 114 12.13 34.10 10.38
CA ASP A 114 11.85 35.42 9.81
C ASP A 114 12.48 35.61 8.42
N ASP A 115 12.42 36.83 7.89
CA ASP A 115 12.92 37.15 6.54
C ASP A 115 14.43 36.92 6.38
N ALA A 116 15.20 36.92 7.48
CA ALA A 116 16.64 36.66 7.48
C ALA A 116 17.00 35.19 7.74
N ALA A 117 16.02 34.33 8.01
CA ALA A 117 16.19 32.92 8.30
C ALA A 117 15.63 32.01 7.19
N ALA A 118 16.04 30.75 7.14
CA ALA A 118 15.44 29.76 6.24
C ALA A 118 15.61 28.34 6.77
N ILE A 119 14.71 27.45 6.41
CA ILE A 119 15.01 26.01 6.44
C ILE A 119 15.66 25.64 5.10
N ARG A 120 16.80 24.97 5.14
CA ARG A 120 17.50 24.49 3.96
C ARG A 120 17.77 23.00 4.05
N THR A 121 17.87 22.36 2.90
CA THR A 121 18.24 20.95 2.79
C THR A 121 19.34 20.75 1.77
N LYS A 122 20.02 19.61 1.88
CA LYS A 122 21.03 19.17 0.91
C LYS A 122 21.20 17.67 0.96
N VAL A 123 21.39 17.06 -0.20
CA VAL A 123 21.90 15.70 -0.32
C VAL A 123 23.37 15.78 -0.69
N ASP A 124 24.21 15.13 0.08
CA ASP A 124 25.64 15.05 -0.18
C ASP A 124 26.13 13.60 -0.26
N GLY A 125 27.23 13.37 -0.96
CA GLY A 125 27.77 12.03 -1.24
C GLY A 125 27.02 11.29 -2.36
N VAL A 126 27.39 10.01 -2.53
CA VAL A 126 26.82 9.10 -3.53
C VAL A 126 26.43 7.79 -2.86
N GLU A 127 25.45 7.07 -3.42
CA GLU A 127 25.04 5.78 -2.89
C GLU A 127 26.23 4.79 -2.86
N PRO A 128 26.41 4.01 -1.78
CA PRO A 128 25.56 3.87 -0.58
C PRO A 128 26.09 4.64 0.66
N ALA A 129 26.73 5.79 0.46
CA ALA A 129 27.28 6.64 1.52
C ALA A 129 26.76 8.09 1.43
N ARG A 130 25.47 8.27 1.14
CA ARG A 130 24.83 9.59 1.11
C ARG A 130 24.55 10.12 2.52
N ARG A 131 24.43 11.45 2.59
CA ARG A 131 24.04 12.22 3.76
C ARG A 131 22.91 13.16 3.37
N PHE A 132 21.92 13.30 4.24
CA PHE A 132 20.85 14.28 4.08
C PHE A 132 20.93 15.29 5.20
N VAL A 133 21.07 16.56 4.84
CA VAL A 133 21.22 17.69 5.74
C VAL A 133 19.89 18.43 5.80
N VAL A 134 19.44 18.73 7.01
CA VAL A 134 18.33 19.65 7.30
C VAL A 134 18.89 20.75 8.19
N GLU A 135 18.90 21.97 7.68
CA GLU A 135 19.51 23.14 8.29
C GLU A 135 18.44 24.18 8.67
N TRP A 136 18.44 24.59 9.93
CA TRP A 136 17.78 25.80 10.42
C TRP A 136 18.79 26.95 10.29
N HIS A 137 18.77 27.64 9.16
CA HIS A 137 19.75 28.66 8.82
C HIS A 137 19.37 30.01 9.43
N ASN A 138 20.26 30.57 10.26
CA ASN A 138 20.14 31.91 10.84
C ASN A 138 18.80 32.19 11.55
N VAL A 139 18.23 31.17 12.17
CA VAL A 139 16.95 31.21 12.89
C VAL A 139 17.06 32.09 14.12
N ARG A 140 15.97 32.82 14.41
CA ARG A 140 15.90 33.77 15.52
C ARG A 140 15.28 33.08 16.73
N LEU A 141 15.94 33.17 17.89
CA LEU A 141 15.31 32.74 19.14
C LEU A 141 14.25 33.73 19.59
N LYS A 142 13.07 33.23 19.98
CA LYS A 142 12.00 34.09 20.46
C LYS A 142 12.35 34.80 21.77
N ALA A 143 13.08 34.10 22.64
CA ALA A 143 13.38 34.54 24.01
C ALA A 143 14.13 35.88 24.09
N ASP A 144 15.15 36.07 23.25
CA ASP A 144 16.03 37.26 23.30
C ASP A 144 16.38 37.85 21.92
N GLY A 145 15.96 37.21 20.83
CA GLY A 145 16.24 37.67 19.46
C GLY A 145 17.65 37.39 18.95
N SER A 146 18.46 36.65 19.71
CA SER A 146 19.73 36.10 19.24
C SER A 146 19.51 35.14 18.05
N ARG A 147 20.59 34.76 17.36
CA ARG A 147 20.50 33.95 16.15
C ARG A 147 21.56 32.87 16.11
N LEU A 148 21.18 31.71 15.62
CA LEU A 148 22.09 30.60 15.39
C LEU A 148 21.70 29.86 14.13
N SER A 149 22.60 29.00 13.67
CA SER A 149 22.24 27.94 12.73
C SER A 149 22.49 26.58 13.35
N ALA A 150 21.57 25.65 13.11
CA ALA A 150 21.65 24.26 13.55
C ALA A 150 21.36 23.34 12.37
N GLU A 151 22.02 22.19 12.30
CA GLU A 151 21.71 21.19 11.29
C GLU A 151 21.60 19.77 11.88
N ILE A 152 20.72 18.98 11.29
CA ILE A 152 20.65 17.53 11.45
C ILE A 152 21.20 16.91 10.17
N VAL A 153 22.17 16.01 10.31
CA VAL A 153 22.72 15.21 9.22
C VAL A 153 22.37 13.75 9.43
N LEU A 154 21.51 13.22 8.57
CA LEU A 154 21.12 11.81 8.53
C LEU A 154 22.02 11.06 7.54
N HIS A 155 22.69 10.01 8.00
CA HIS A 155 23.53 9.17 7.14
C HIS A 155 22.80 7.88 6.76
N GLU A 156 23.02 7.39 5.53
CA GLU A 156 22.45 6.12 5.06
C GLU A 156 22.81 4.92 5.97
N GLY A 157 23.97 4.98 6.65
CA GLY A 157 24.42 3.96 7.59
C GLY A 157 23.82 4.04 9.00
N GLY A 158 22.84 4.92 9.24
CA GLY A 158 22.13 5.04 10.53
C GLY A 158 22.80 5.97 11.56
N GLN A 159 23.84 6.69 11.18
CA GLN A 159 24.44 7.73 12.01
C GLN A 159 23.64 9.04 11.89
N ILE A 160 23.52 9.74 13.02
CA ILE A 160 22.90 11.07 13.10
C ILE A 160 23.93 12.03 13.69
N VAL A 161 24.11 13.19 13.05
CA VAL A 161 25.03 14.23 13.50
C VAL A 161 24.29 15.55 13.64
N LEU A 162 24.49 16.23 14.77
CA LEU A 162 23.98 17.57 15.02
C LEU A 162 25.15 18.55 15.03
N GLN A 163 25.03 19.65 14.28
CA GLN A 163 26.10 20.65 14.16
C GLN A 163 25.54 22.07 14.24
N TYR A 164 26.39 23.02 14.61
CA TYR A 164 25.99 24.38 14.95
C TYR A 164 26.94 25.42 14.36
N LYS A 165 26.44 26.64 14.15
CA LYS A 165 27.20 27.80 13.69
C LYS A 165 26.61 29.08 14.28
N GLY A 166 27.47 30.05 14.61
CA GLY A 166 27.04 31.34 15.16
C GLY A 166 26.77 31.30 16.66
N ILE A 167 27.45 30.44 17.41
CA ILE A 167 27.28 30.31 18.86
C ILE A 167 28.19 31.29 19.60
N GLY A 168 27.62 32.37 20.17
CA GLY A 168 28.36 33.42 20.87
C GLY A 168 27.90 33.71 22.30
N SER A 169 26.72 33.24 22.69
CA SER A 169 26.08 33.51 23.99
C SER A 169 25.58 32.21 24.67
N PRO A 170 25.29 32.24 25.98
CA PRO A 170 24.71 31.08 26.67
C PRO A 170 23.37 30.62 26.08
N THR A 171 22.52 31.54 25.60
CA THR A 171 21.24 31.20 24.97
C THR A 171 21.48 30.40 23.69
N GLU A 172 22.31 30.93 22.77
CA GLU A 172 22.71 30.24 21.54
C GLU A 172 23.41 28.90 21.85
N ALA A 173 24.19 28.84 22.93
CA ALA A 173 24.85 27.62 23.38
C ALA A 173 23.90 26.54 23.95
N GLY A 174 22.58 26.80 23.99
CA GLY A 174 21.57 25.83 24.40
C GLY A 174 21.15 25.91 25.87
N ALA A 175 21.30 27.06 26.55
CA ALA A 175 20.86 27.23 27.95
C ALA A 175 19.36 26.96 28.18
N ARG A 176 18.56 26.93 27.12
CA ARG A 176 17.11 26.64 27.14
C ARG A 176 16.68 25.48 26.24
N ALA A 177 17.56 25.05 25.33
CA ALA A 177 17.24 24.04 24.35
C ALA A 177 17.47 22.61 24.86
N VAL A 178 16.71 21.67 24.30
CA VAL A 178 16.94 20.24 24.47
C VAL A 178 17.58 19.68 23.21
N VAL A 179 18.62 18.86 23.38
CA VAL A 179 19.39 18.26 22.30
C VAL A 179 19.50 16.76 22.54
N GLY A 180 19.02 15.96 21.61
CA GLY A 180 18.96 14.51 21.77
C GLY A 180 18.16 13.80 20.68
N ILE A 181 17.93 12.51 20.91
CA ILE A 181 17.07 11.66 20.08
C ILE A 181 16.16 10.83 20.99
N GLU A 182 14.95 10.54 20.52
CA GLU A 182 13.94 9.80 21.27
C GLU A 182 13.25 8.73 20.43
N ASP A 183 12.88 7.64 21.08
CA ASP A 183 12.20 6.52 20.47
C ASP A 183 10.76 6.84 20.06
N TRP A 184 10.12 5.90 19.37
CA TRP A 184 8.76 6.05 18.84
C TRP A 184 7.68 6.23 19.92
N SER A 185 7.93 5.72 21.13
CA SER A 185 6.95 5.75 22.23
C SER A 185 7.18 6.87 23.24
N GLY A 186 8.33 7.56 23.16
CA GLY A 186 8.73 8.53 24.17
C GLY A 186 9.11 7.88 25.51
N SER A 187 9.44 6.58 25.51
CA SER A 187 9.85 5.84 26.71
C SER A 187 11.37 5.76 26.86
N SER A 188 12.12 6.03 25.79
CA SER A 188 13.58 5.97 25.77
C SER A 188 14.18 7.09 24.92
N ALA A 189 15.24 7.72 25.42
CA ALA A 189 15.93 8.80 24.73
C ALA A 189 17.44 8.77 25.02
N VAL A 190 18.24 9.27 24.08
CA VAL A 190 19.63 9.64 24.32
C VAL A 190 19.74 11.15 24.32
N VAL A 191 19.88 11.72 25.51
CA VAL A 191 19.94 13.17 25.71
C VAL A 191 21.39 13.62 25.81
N TRP A 192 21.80 14.54 24.94
CA TRP A 192 23.11 15.16 25.00
C TRP A 192 23.11 16.40 25.91
N SER A 193 22.11 17.25 25.76
CA SER A 193 21.94 18.47 26.55
C SER A 193 20.48 18.68 26.88
N ASN A 194 20.21 19.07 28.13
CA ASN A 194 18.90 19.49 28.59
C ASN A 194 19.05 20.86 29.25
N ARG A 195 18.79 21.92 28.49
CA ARG A 195 18.86 23.32 28.94
C ARG A 195 20.21 23.68 29.57
N GLN A 196 21.29 23.36 28.86
CA GLN A 196 22.67 23.62 29.29
C GLN A 196 23.48 24.27 28.17
N PRO A 197 24.24 25.35 28.46
CA PRO A 197 25.04 26.08 27.47
C PRO A 197 26.31 25.29 27.11
N LYS A 198 26.20 24.29 26.22
CA LYS A 198 27.27 23.36 25.85
C LYS A 198 27.56 23.28 24.36
N LEU A 199 26.76 23.95 23.53
CA LEU A 199 26.92 23.94 22.08
C LEU A 199 28.04 24.91 21.66
N SER A 200 28.68 24.63 20.53
CA SER A 200 29.69 25.51 19.94
C SER A 200 29.91 25.19 18.46
N ASP A 201 30.40 26.17 17.70
CA ASP A 201 30.71 26.03 16.27
C ASP A 201 31.72 24.92 15.96
N ALA A 202 32.59 24.58 16.92
CA ALA A 202 33.64 23.59 16.75
C ALA A 202 33.19 22.14 17.04
N THR A 203 32.03 21.95 17.65
CA THR A 203 31.60 20.64 18.18
C THR A 203 30.37 20.11 17.46
N ALA A 204 30.50 18.92 16.88
CA ALA A 204 29.37 18.12 16.43
C ALA A 204 28.95 17.12 17.52
N VAL A 205 27.66 16.84 17.63
CA VAL A 205 27.08 15.80 18.50
C VAL A 205 26.67 14.63 17.64
N ARG A 206 27.25 13.45 17.88
CA ARG A 206 27.05 12.29 17.02
C ARG A 206 26.38 11.16 17.78
N PHE A 207 25.25 10.71 17.24
CA PHE A 207 24.52 9.53 17.69
C PHE A 207 24.77 8.38 16.74
N ARG A 208 25.08 7.20 17.31
CA ARG A 208 25.33 5.97 16.57
C ARG A 208 25.04 4.74 17.40
N LYS A 209 24.84 3.60 16.75
CA LYS A 209 24.80 2.28 17.37
C LYS A 209 26.14 1.56 17.15
N PRO A 210 27.02 1.46 18.16
CA PRO A 210 28.31 0.81 17.99
C PRO A 210 28.16 -0.67 17.60
N GLY A 211 29.03 -1.16 16.71
CA GLY A 211 28.99 -2.55 16.24
C GLY A 211 27.86 -2.85 15.25
N MET A 212 27.17 -1.83 14.75
CA MET A 212 26.03 -1.96 13.83
C MET A 212 26.31 -1.26 12.49
N MET A 213 25.74 -1.83 11.43
CA MET A 213 25.71 -1.28 10.08
C MET A 213 24.33 -1.56 9.45
N VAL A 214 24.05 -0.97 8.29
CA VAL A 214 22.78 -1.16 7.58
C VAL A 214 22.98 -2.10 6.39
N ALA A 215 22.28 -3.23 6.36
CA ALA A 215 22.14 -4.06 5.17
C ALA A 215 20.93 -3.60 4.38
N ARG A 216 21.05 -3.36 3.08
CA ARG A 216 19.90 -3.01 2.22
C ARG A 216 20.04 -3.52 0.80
N GLY A 217 18.93 -3.51 0.06
CA GLY A 217 18.94 -3.79 -1.38
C GLY A 217 17.54 -4.06 -1.91
N VAL A 218 17.46 -4.55 -3.13
CA VAL A 218 16.19 -4.89 -3.78
C VAL A 218 16.13 -6.39 -4.08
N LEU A 219 15.06 -7.06 -3.63
CA LEU A 219 14.68 -8.38 -4.10
C LEU A 219 14.01 -8.24 -5.47
N ARG A 220 14.56 -8.88 -6.49
CA ARG A 220 14.04 -8.84 -7.86
C ARG A 220 13.86 -10.25 -8.41
N ASN A 221 12.88 -10.43 -9.29
CA ASN A 221 12.75 -11.66 -10.05
C ASN A 221 13.93 -11.76 -11.04
N ALA A 222 14.59 -12.92 -11.09
CA ALA A 222 15.77 -13.12 -11.93
C ALA A 222 15.48 -13.00 -13.44
N ASN A 223 14.25 -13.29 -13.87
CA ASN A 223 13.85 -13.35 -15.27
C ASN A 223 13.61 -11.95 -15.86
N ASP A 224 12.91 -11.07 -15.14
CA ASP A 224 12.47 -9.75 -15.66
C ASP A 224 13.03 -8.56 -14.87
N ARG A 225 13.78 -8.80 -13.79
CA ARG A 225 14.34 -7.79 -12.88
C ARG A 225 13.31 -6.91 -12.20
N THR A 226 12.02 -7.25 -12.25
CA THR A 226 11.00 -6.52 -11.52
C THR A 226 11.07 -6.83 -10.03
N PRO A 227 10.68 -5.90 -9.15
CA PRO A 227 10.69 -6.13 -7.70
C PRO A 227 9.84 -7.31 -7.24
N VAL A 228 10.25 -7.97 -6.17
CA VAL A 228 9.49 -9.03 -5.49
C VAL A 228 8.84 -8.43 -4.25
N SER A 229 7.52 -8.31 -4.26
CA SER A 229 6.72 -7.86 -3.12
C SER A 229 6.27 -9.02 -2.24
N LEU A 230 5.86 -8.71 -1.01
CA LEU A 230 5.33 -9.66 -0.02
C LEU A 230 6.27 -10.84 0.26
N ALA A 231 7.59 -10.63 0.09
CA ALA A 231 8.59 -11.58 0.58
C ALA A 231 8.90 -11.24 2.03
N ASP A 232 8.76 -12.21 2.93
CA ASP A 232 9.20 -12.11 4.31
C ASP A 232 10.72 -12.29 4.36
N LEU A 233 11.40 -11.35 5.01
CA LEU A 233 12.81 -11.43 5.32
C LEU A 233 13.00 -11.47 6.82
N LYS A 234 13.99 -12.24 7.27
CA LYS A 234 14.38 -12.27 8.67
C LYS A 234 15.88 -12.39 8.84
N THR A 235 16.38 -11.83 9.92
CA THR A 235 17.77 -11.96 10.35
C THR A 235 17.84 -11.97 11.88
N VAL A 236 19.01 -12.29 12.43
CA VAL A 236 19.25 -12.32 13.89
C VAL A 236 20.21 -11.21 14.27
N VAL A 237 19.78 -10.35 15.18
CA VAL A 237 20.54 -9.21 15.71
C VAL A 237 20.61 -9.36 17.23
N ASN A 238 21.83 -9.45 17.78
CA ASN A 238 22.05 -9.60 19.23
C ASN A 238 21.20 -10.72 19.88
N GLY A 239 21.07 -11.85 19.18
CA GLY A 239 20.31 -13.02 19.64
C GLY A 239 18.78 -12.90 19.49
N ARG A 240 18.27 -11.81 18.91
CA ARG A 240 16.84 -11.60 18.63
C ARG A 240 16.56 -11.67 17.13
N THR A 241 15.47 -12.31 16.76
CA THR A 241 14.99 -12.32 15.37
C THR A 241 14.33 -10.99 15.03
N VAL A 242 14.77 -10.36 13.94
CA VAL A 242 14.17 -9.16 13.35
C VAL A 242 13.60 -9.55 12.01
N THR A 243 12.39 -9.08 11.70
CA THR A 243 11.67 -9.42 10.47
C THR A 243 11.18 -8.17 9.75
N MET A 244 11.09 -8.23 8.43
CA MET A 244 10.33 -7.30 7.61
C MET A 244 9.73 -8.04 6.42
N TYR A 245 8.91 -7.36 5.63
CA TYR A 245 8.48 -7.84 4.33
C TYR A 245 8.72 -6.77 3.26
N THR A 246 9.00 -7.20 2.04
CA THR A 246 9.09 -6.27 0.91
C THR A 246 7.71 -5.78 0.50
N ILE A 247 7.62 -4.53 0.06
CA ILE A 247 6.43 -3.99 -0.59
C ILE A 247 6.64 -3.97 -2.12
N TRP A 248 5.87 -3.17 -2.85
CA TRP A 248 5.89 -3.10 -4.32
C TRP A 248 7.26 -2.73 -4.92
N ASP A 249 8.13 -2.07 -4.15
CA ASP A 249 9.47 -1.67 -4.57
C ASP A 249 10.51 -2.78 -4.41
N GLY A 250 10.16 -3.88 -3.72
CA GLY A 250 11.03 -5.03 -3.45
C GLY A 250 12.19 -4.71 -2.52
N GLU A 251 12.21 -3.53 -1.92
CA GLU A 251 13.36 -3.06 -1.17
C GLU A 251 13.35 -3.65 0.26
N TYR A 252 14.53 -3.95 0.79
CA TYR A 252 14.72 -4.45 2.14
C TYR A 252 15.80 -3.65 2.88
N TRP A 253 15.68 -3.58 4.21
CA TRP A 253 16.67 -2.98 5.11
C TRP A 253 16.72 -3.71 6.45
N PHE A 254 17.92 -3.92 6.97
CA PHE A 254 18.12 -4.36 8.34
C PHE A 254 19.26 -3.59 8.96
N GLU A 255 19.12 -3.23 10.23
CA GLU A 255 20.30 -3.04 11.07
C GLU A 255 20.90 -4.41 11.37
N VAL A 256 22.19 -4.59 11.08
CA VAL A 256 22.90 -5.85 11.28
C VAL A 256 24.23 -5.61 11.98
N SER A 257 24.79 -6.66 12.59
CA SER A 257 26.11 -6.57 13.21
C SER A 257 27.19 -6.31 12.16
N THR A 258 28.21 -5.53 12.51
CA THR A 258 29.42 -5.34 11.68
C THR A 258 30.23 -6.60 11.44
N ARG A 259 29.95 -7.69 12.18
CA ARG A 259 30.50 -9.02 11.91
C ARG A 259 29.85 -9.73 10.72
N GLY A 260 28.84 -9.12 10.11
CA GLY A 260 28.01 -9.73 9.06
C GLY A 260 26.75 -10.38 9.62
N ALA A 261 25.89 -10.83 8.72
CA ALA A 261 24.62 -11.47 9.06
C ALA A 261 24.19 -12.44 7.95
N VAL A 262 23.21 -13.28 8.24
CA VAL A 262 22.47 -14.05 7.23
C VAL A 262 21.06 -13.51 7.19
N ILE A 263 20.57 -13.19 6.00
CA ILE A 263 19.17 -12.81 5.78
C ILE A 263 18.50 -14.01 5.11
N GLU A 264 17.49 -14.55 5.78
CA GLU A 264 16.60 -15.58 5.24
C GLU A 264 15.43 -14.92 4.55
N VAL A 265 15.03 -15.44 3.39
CA VAL A 265 13.93 -14.95 2.56
C VAL A 265 12.93 -16.07 2.33
N THR A 266 11.67 -15.80 2.63
CA THR A 266 10.53 -16.68 2.32
C THR A 266 9.49 -15.90 1.56
N SER A 267 8.92 -16.49 0.52
CA SER A 267 7.84 -15.91 -0.26
C SER A 267 6.91 -17.04 -0.69
N ALA A 268 5.63 -16.75 -0.90
CA ALA A 268 4.67 -17.73 -1.39
C ALA A 268 5.05 -18.26 -2.78
N ASP A 269 5.63 -17.40 -3.62
CA ASP A 269 5.85 -17.71 -5.04
C ASP A 269 7.29 -18.14 -5.35
N TYR A 270 8.23 -17.97 -4.42
CA TYR A 270 9.64 -18.29 -4.63
C TYR A 270 10.13 -19.33 -3.62
N PRO A 271 11.04 -20.24 -4.01
CA PRO A 271 11.68 -21.12 -3.06
C PRO A 271 12.36 -20.33 -1.94
N ALA A 272 12.25 -20.83 -0.70
CA ALA A 272 12.96 -20.26 0.43
C ALA A 272 14.47 -20.22 0.14
N THR A 273 15.10 -19.10 0.47
CA THR A 273 16.53 -18.88 0.23
C THR A 273 17.15 -18.05 1.36
N SER A 274 18.47 -17.94 1.36
CA SER A 274 19.18 -17.05 2.26
C SER A 274 20.43 -16.51 1.58
N PHE A 275 20.90 -15.37 2.06
CA PHE A 275 22.15 -14.76 1.59
C PHE A 275 22.92 -14.12 2.73
N GLU A 276 24.25 -14.12 2.58
CA GLU A 276 25.15 -13.51 3.55
C GLU A 276 25.27 -12.00 3.32
N VAL A 277 25.26 -11.24 4.40
CA VAL A 277 25.74 -9.86 4.44
C VAL A 277 27.17 -9.91 4.95
N PRO A 278 28.17 -9.49 4.15
CA PRO A 278 29.57 -9.55 4.55
C PRO A 278 29.84 -8.63 5.74
N ALA A 279 30.89 -8.92 6.52
CA ALA A 279 31.34 -8.02 7.58
C ALA A 279 31.69 -6.62 7.03
N GLY A 280 31.46 -5.60 7.84
CA GLY A 280 31.63 -4.20 7.45
C GLY A 280 32.04 -3.32 8.62
N ALA A 281 32.12 -2.01 8.39
CA ALA A 281 32.46 -1.04 9.43
C ALA A 281 31.19 -0.42 10.05
N ASP A 282 31.33 0.10 11.28
CA ASP A 282 30.25 0.79 11.97
C ASP A 282 29.69 1.94 11.13
N ASN A 283 28.36 2.07 11.10
CA ASN A 283 27.64 3.14 10.37
C ASN A 283 27.90 3.14 8.85
N THR A 284 28.19 1.99 8.26
CA THR A 284 28.26 1.84 6.80
C THR A 284 27.03 1.11 6.26
N VAL A 285 26.88 1.09 4.95
CA VAL A 285 25.82 0.36 4.26
C VAL A 285 26.40 -0.81 3.48
N ALA A 286 25.89 -2.00 3.73
CA ALA A 286 26.10 -3.18 2.90
C ALA A 286 24.94 -3.30 1.89
N ALA A 287 25.11 -2.68 0.71
CA ALA A 287 24.13 -2.72 -0.36
C ALA A 287 24.26 -4.03 -1.17
N ARG A 288 23.15 -4.75 -1.35
CA ARG A 288 23.14 -6.01 -2.12
C ARG A 288 21.76 -6.28 -2.72
N ASP A 289 21.65 -6.16 -4.04
CA ASP A 289 20.46 -6.65 -4.76
C ASP A 289 20.49 -8.16 -4.89
N ILE A 290 19.33 -8.79 -4.78
CA ILE A 290 19.18 -10.26 -4.85
C ILE A 290 18.22 -10.61 -5.99
N LEU A 291 18.65 -11.53 -6.84
CA LEU A 291 17.85 -12.06 -7.92
C LEU A 291 17.30 -13.44 -7.50
N LEU A 292 15.98 -13.52 -7.33
CA LEU A 292 15.32 -14.78 -7.00
C LEU A 292 15.03 -15.57 -8.29
N PRO A 293 15.60 -16.79 -8.46
CA PRO A 293 15.31 -17.63 -9.61
C PRO A 293 13.87 -18.12 -9.56
N ALA A 294 13.25 -18.24 -10.73
CA ALA A 294 11.86 -18.64 -10.86
C ALA A 294 11.60 -19.27 -12.23
N PRO A 295 10.55 -20.10 -12.39
CA PRO A 295 10.08 -20.46 -13.72
C PRO A 295 9.53 -19.22 -14.45
N ALA A 296 9.59 -19.25 -15.78
CA ALA A 296 9.01 -18.21 -16.64
C ALA A 296 8.30 -18.88 -17.80
N LEU A 297 7.07 -19.34 -17.54
CA LEU A 297 6.25 -19.99 -18.55
C LEU A 297 5.65 -18.93 -19.48
N VAL A 298 5.64 -19.23 -20.79
CA VAL A 298 5.05 -18.39 -21.84
C VAL A 298 4.31 -19.25 -22.85
N VAL A 299 3.20 -18.74 -23.38
CA VAL A 299 2.51 -19.33 -24.54
C VAL A 299 3.22 -18.84 -25.81
N GLU A 300 3.77 -19.75 -26.61
CA GLU A 300 4.47 -19.41 -27.86
C GLU A 300 3.55 -19.44 -29.09
N SER A 301 2.40 -20.11 -29.00
CA SER A 301 1.45 -20.19 -30.10
C SER A 301 0.57 -18.94 -30.19
N PRO A 302 0.08 -18.59 -31.40
CA PRO A 302 -0.97 -17.58 -31.56
C PRO A 302 -2.29 -18.04 -30.90
N PRO A 303 -3.28 -17.13 -30.76
CA PRO A 303 -4.64 -17.51 -30.35
C PRO A 303 -5.18 -18.69 -31.18
N VAL A 304 -5.93 -19.58 -30.54
CA VAL A 304 -6.56 -20.72 -31.20
C VAL A 304 -7.80 -20.24 -31.92
N GLU A 305 -7.78 -20.29 -33.25
CA GLU A 305 -8.94 -20.02 -34.09
C GLU A 305 -9.38 -21.30 -34.80
N ILE A 306 -10.60 -21.77 -34.53
CA ILE A 306 -11.08 -23.05 -35.05
C ILE A 306 -12.51 -22.97 -35.56
N THR A 307 -12.73 -23.50 -36.77
CA THR A 307 -14.07 -23.70 -37.33
C THR A 307 -14.50 -25.13 -37.08
N VAL A 308 -15.66 -25.31 -36.44
CA VAL A 308 -16.20 -26.62 -36.06
C VAL A 308 -17.62 -26.74 -36.62
N PRO A 309 -17.91 -27.72 -37.49
CA PRO A 309 -19.29 -27.98 -37.91
C PRO A 309 -20.18 -28.30 -36.70
N ALA A 310 -21.44 -27.85 -36.69
CA ALA A 310 -22.39 -28.21 -35.64
C ALA A 310 -22.43 -29.73 -35.42
N GLY A 311 -22.39 -30.17 -34.16
CA GLY A 311 -22.38 -31.60 -33.81
C GLY A 311 -21.01 -32.29 -33.83
N GLN A 312 -19.92 -31.60 -34.19
CA GLN A 312 -18.57 -32.19 -34.26
C GLN A 312 -17.64 -31.70 -33.14
N ARG A 313 -16.54 -32.45 -32.97
CA ARG A 313 -15.41 -32.08 -32.11
C ARG A 313 -14.18 -31.79 -32.96
N ARG A 314 -13.33 -30.86 -32.51
CA ARG A 314 -11.99 -30.67 -33.04
C ARG A 314 -10.99 -30.35 -31.95
N THR A 315 -9.72 -30.63 -32.23
CA THR A 315 -8.61 -30.30 -31.33
C THR A 315 -7.62 -29.36 -32.01
N ALA A 316 -6.93 -28.57 -31.20
CA ALA A 316 -5.79 -27.75 -31.55
C ALA A 316 -4.68 -27.94 -30.51
N THR A 317 -3.46 -27.57 -30.85
CA THR A 317 -2.32 -27.69 -29.93
C THR A 317 -1.67 -26.33 -29.73
N VAL A 318 -1.35 -26.02 -28.48
CA VAL A 318 -0.67 -24.80 -28.05
C VAL A 318 0.64 -25.17 -27.38
N THR A 319 1.72 -24.47 -27.71
CA THR A 319 3.05 -24.70 -27.13
C THR A 319 3.31 -23.74 -25.98
N ILE A 320 3.70 -24.29 -24.83
CA ILE A 320 4.16 -23.55 -23.65
C ILE A 320 5.65 -23.78 -23.48
N ARG A 321 6.43 -22.71 -23.36
CA ARG A 321 7.88 -22.75 -23.12
C ARG A 321 8.23 -22.21 -21.74
N ASN A 322 9.24 -22.80 -21.11
CA ASN A 322 9.84 -22.26 -19.88
C ASN A 322 11.15 -21.53 -20.20
N ASN A 323 11.14 -20.21 -20.07
CA ASN A 323 12.32 -19.34 -20.22
C ASN A 323 13.07 -19.11 -18.91
N GLY A 324 12.58 -19.65 -17.79
CA GLY A 324 13.11 -19.43 -16.46
C GLY A 324 14.15 -20.46 -16.04
N ALA A 325 14.81 -20.19 -14.91
CA ALA A 325 15.88 -21.02 -14.38
C ALA A 325 15.39 -22.22 -13.54
N LEU A 326 14.12 -22.23 -13.13
CA LEU A 326 13.52 -23.32 -12.36
C LEU A 326 12.44 -24.04 -13.17
N PRO A 327 12.16 -25.34 -12.90
CA PRO A 327 11.02 -26.03 -13.48
C PRO A 327 9.70 -25.30 -13.15
N GLY A 328 8.81 -25.20 -14.14
CA GLY A 328 7.48 -24.64 -13.98
C GLY A 328 6.40 -25.68 -14.27
N THR A 329 5.23 -25.51 -13.68
CA THR A 329 4.03 -26.28 -14.02
C THR A 329 2.82 -25.35 -14.00
N TRP A 330 1.69 -25.84 -14.49
CA TRP A 330 0.39 -25.24 -14.27
C TRP A 330 -0.54 -26.19 -13.52
N ASP A 331 -1.55 -25.64 -12.84
CA ASP A 331 -2.64 -26.37 -12.21
C ASP A 331 -3.74 -26.69 -13.22
N ALA A 332 -4.85 -27.28 -12.77
CA ALA A 332 -6.01 -27.56 -13.61
C ALA A 332 -6.45 -26.31 -14.38
N VAL A 333 -6.67 -26.49 -15.68
CA VAL A 333 -7.12 -25.44 -16.59
C VAL A 333 -8.48 -24.92 -16.13
N ARG A 334 -8.66 -23.61 -16.15
CA ARG A 334 -9.92 -22.94 -15.85
C ARG A 334 -10.41 -22.17 -17.05
N GLU A 335 -11.71 -22.07 -17.19
CA GLU A 335 -12.33 -21.43 -18.34
C GLU A 335 -12.87 -20.07 -17.95
N ILE A 336 -12.63 -19.09 -18.82
CA ILE A 336 -13.18 -17.75 -18.70
C ILE A 336 -13.98 -17.50 -19.96
N GLU A 337 -15.29 -17.32 -19.79
CA GLU A 337 -16.17 -16.96 -20.90
C GLU A 337 -15.81 -15.57 -21.43
N GLY A 338 -15.78 -15.43 -22.75
CA GLY A 338 -15.53 -14.15 -23.43
C GLY A 338 -16.81 -13.60 -24.05
N GLY A 339 -16.95 -12.27 -24.00
CA GLY A 339 -17.96 -11.54 -24.75
C GLY A 339 -17.44 -11.12 -26.14
N ALA A 340 -17.47 -9.81 -26.40
CA ALA A 340 -16.94 -9.24 -27.65
C ALA A 340 -15.43 -9.52 -27.83
N THR A 341 -14.67 -9.61 -26.74
CA THR A 341 -13.24 -9.92 -26.73
C THR A 341 -12.94 -11.02 -25.71
N ALA A 342 -11.90 -11.83 -25.99
CA ALA A 342 -11.41 -12.82 -25.03
C ALA A 342 -10.66 -12.13 -23.87
N PRO A 343 -10.88 -12.55 -22.61
CA PRO A 343 -10.15 -12.06 -21.42
C PRO A 343 -8.62 -12.23 -21.52
N GLN A 344 -7.83 -11.42 -20.79
CA GLN A 344 -6.35 -11.47 -20.78
C GLN A 344 -5.78 -11.66 -19.37
N PRO A 345 -6.06 -12.79 -18.69
CA PRO A 345 -5.66 -12.98 -17.28
C PRO A 345 -4.14 -12.95 -17.03
N ASP A 346 -3.33 -13.06 -18.07
CA ASP A 346 -1.85 -13.02 -18.02
C ASP A 346 -1.28 -11.59 -18.04
N ARG A 347 -2.13 -10.55 -18.09
CA ARG A 347 -1.75 -9.13 -18.05
C ARG A 347 -2.50 -8.35 -16.95
N PRO A 348 -2.42 -8.79 -15.68
CA PRO A 348 -3.06 -8.07 -14.57
C PRO A 348 -2.57 -6.61 -14.48
N GLY A 349 -3.48 -5.68 -14.24
CA GLY A 349 -3.21 -4.23 -14.15
C GLY A 349 -3.10 -3.53 -15.51
N ALA A 350 -3.16 -4.24 -16.64
CA ALA A 350 -3.16 -3.61 -17.95
C ALA A 350 -4.40 -2.73 -18.12
N ILE A 351 -4.19 -1.47 -18.50
CA ILE A 351 -5.26 -0.53 -18.85
C ILE A 351 -5.81 -0.96 -20.22
N LEU A 352 -7.03 -1.50 -20.22
CA LEU A 352 -7.75 -1.92 -21.42
C LEU A 352 -8.45 -0.73 -22.08
N ARG A 353 -8.98 0.20 -21.27
CA ARG A 353 -9.59 1.46 -21.70
C ARG A 353 -9.35 2.53 -20.66
N SER A 354 -9.27 3.78 -21.08
CA SER A 354 -9.29 4.91 -20.15
C SER A 354 -9.72 6.21 -20.83
N TRP A 355 -10.38 7.07 -20.06
CA TRP A 355 -10.89 8.37 -20.51
C TRP A 355 -11.02 9.35 -19.34
N ASN A 356 -11.17 10.64 -19.67
CA ASN A 356 -11.31 11.73 -18.71
C ASN A 356 -12.82 12.02 -18.47
N PRO A 357 -13.36 11.79 -17.27
CA PRO A 357 -14.78 11.99 -17.00
C PRO A 357 -15.20 13.46 -17.07
N VAL A 358 -14.31 14.41 -16.82
CA VAL A 358 -14.60 15.84 -17.00
C VAL A 358 -14.92 16.15 -18.46
N ALA A 359 -14.14 15.59 -19.39
CA ALA A 359 -14.37 15.77 -20.83
C ALA A 359 -15.66 15.08 -21.29
N SER A 360 -16.09 14.03 -20.59
CA SER A 360 -17.35 13.33 -20.78
C SER A 360 -18.56 14.02 -20.12
N GLY A 361 -18.37 15.15 -19.44
CA GLY A 361 -19.46 15.88 -18.79
C GLY A 361 -19.77 15.48 -17.34
N VAL A 362 -18.87 14.77 -16.66
CA VAL A 362 -19.01 14.33 -15.26
C VAL A 362 -17.85 14.87 -14.41
N PRO A 363 -17.88 16.16 -14.00
CA PRO A 363 -16.75 16.82 -13.37
C PRO A 363 -16.44 16.37 -11.93
N HIS A 364 -17.46 15.96 -11.16
CA HIS A 364 -17.33 15.59 -9.73
C HIS A 364 -17.75 14.15 -9.44
N GLY A 365 -17.43 13.23 -10.36
CA GLY A 365 -17.69 11.80 -10.18
C GLY A 365 -16.96 11.21 -8.97
N TYR A 366 -17.48 10.10 -8.43
CA TYR A 366 -16.87 9.37 -7.32
C TYR A 366 -17.03 7.86 -7.48
N GLY A 367 -18.25 7.35 -7.35
CA GLY A 367 -18.56 5.92 -7.44
C GLY A 367 -18.66 5.47 -8.89
N ILE A 368 -18.37 4.21 -9.15
CA ILE A 368 -18.46 3.63 -10.49
C ILE A 368 -19.13 2.26 -10.44
N ALA A 369 -19.94 1.96 -11.45
CA ALA A 369 -20.56 0.66 -11.63
C ALA A 369 -20.68 0.31 -13.11
N GLU A 370 -20.73 -0.98 -13.45
CA GLU A 370 -21.08 -1.47 -14.79
C GLU A 370 -22.36 -2.29 -14.70
N LEU A 371 -23.39 -1.90 -15.45
CA LEU A 371 -24.66 -2.61 -15.49
C LEU A 371 -25.23 -2.60 -16.90
N GLY A 372 -25.40 -3.80 -17.46
CA GLY A 372 -26.02 -3.98 -18.79
C GLY A 372 -25.15 -3.49 -19.95
N GLY A 373 -23.83 -3.39 -19.77
CA GLY A 373 -22.88 -2.85 -20.75
C GLY A 373 -22.66 -1.35 -20.64
N ASP A 374 -23.45 -0.64 -19.82
CA ASP A 374 -23.29 0.79 -19.57
C ASP A 374 -22.49 1.03 -18.28
N VAL A 375 -21.68 2.10 -18.28
CA VAL A 375 -20.93 2.57 -17.12
C VAL A 375 -21.74 3.65 -16.40
N TRP A 376 -21.91 3.48 -15.10
CA TRP A 376 -22.63 4.39 -14.22
C TRP A 376 -21.66 5.09 -13.28
N ILE A 377 -21.77 6.41 -13.18
CA ILE A 377 -20.94 7.23 -12.29
C ILE A 377 -21.82 8.05 -11.37
N SER A 378 -21.64 7.89 -10.06
CA SER A 378 -22.27 8.74 -9.06
C SER A 378 -21.45 10.01 -8.86
N SER A 379 -22.11 11.13 -8.61
CA SER A 379 -21.46 12.38 -8.21
C SER A 379 -22.07 12.85 -6.90
N ARG A 380 -21.30 12.73 -5.80
CA ARG A 380 -21.76 13.11 -4.47
C ARG A 380 -22.05 14.60 -4.35
N ALA A 381 -21.15 15.42 -4.90
CA ALA A 381 -21.24 16.88 -4.85
C ALA A 381 -22.41 17.40 -5.69
N ASP A 382 -22.56 16.86 -6.89
CA ASP A 382 -23.60 17.28 -7.84
C ASP A 382 -24.96 16.62 -7.56
N ARG A 383 -25.00 15.56 -6.74
CA ARG A 383 -26.18 14.71 -6.49
C ARG A 383 -26.77 14.21 -7.80
N THR A 384 -25.93 13.58 -8.60
CA THR A 384 -26.32 13.00 -9.88
C THR A 384 -25.83 11.58 -10.04
N LEU A 385 -26.50 10.86 -10.94
CA LEU A 385 -26.10 9.56 -11.46
C LEU A 385 -26.05 9.69 -12.99
N SER A 386 -24.84 9.55 -13.55
CA SER A 386 -24.59 9.65 -14.99
C SER A 386 -24.38 8.28 -15.59
N ARG A 387 -24.98 8.03 -16.76
CA ARG A 387 -24.85 6.80 -17.53
C ARG A 387 -24.07 7.07 -18.80
N LEU A 388 -23.05 6.27 -19.06
CA LEU A 388 -22.12 6.42 -20.16
C LEU A 388 -21.91 5.09 -20.88
N THR A 389 -21.47 5.16 -22.13
CA THR A 389 -20.90 3.99 -22.81
C THR A 389 -19.55 3.61 -22.18
N PRO A 390 -19.04 2.38 -22.41
CA PRO A 390 -17.69 1.99 -21.96
C PRO A 390 -16.56 2.91 -22.43
N ASP A 391 -16.76 3.63 -23.53
CA ASP A 391 -15.78 4.55 -24.11
C ASP A 391 -15.96 6.00 -23.61
N GLY A 392 -16.81 6.22 -22.60
CA GLY A 392 -16.98 7.51 -21.93
C GLY A 392 -17.90 8.48 -22.69
N VAL A 393 -18.77 8.00 -23.57
CA VAL A 393 -19.79 8.84 -24.20
C VAL A 393 -20.99 8.94 -23.26
N LEU A 394 -21.32 10.15 -22.81
CA LEU A 394 -22.48 10.39 -21.95
C LEU A 394 -23.78 10.07 -22.68
N LEU A 395 -24.60 9.20 -22.09
CA LEU A 395 -25.92 8.82 -22.59
C LEU A 395 -27.00 9.67 -21.93
N ASP A 396 -27.01 9.72 -20.60
CA ASP A 396 -27.91 10.55 -19.81
C ASP A 396 -27.38 10.80 -18.38
N THR A 397 -27.90 11.84 -17.74
CA THR A 397 -27.63 12.16 -16.33
C THR A 397 -28.95 12.40 -15.61
N ARG A 398 -29.06 11.89 -14.39
CA ARG A 398 -30.26 12.04 -13.55
C ARG A 398 -29.92 12.61 -12.18
N PRO A 399 -30.81 13.44 -11.59
CA PRO A 399 -30.65 13.87 -10.22
C PRO A 399 -30.93 12.74 -9.24
N THR A 400 -30.28 12.78 -8.08
CA THR A 400 -30.45 11.82 -6.98
C THR A 400 -30.93 12.56 -5.74
N ALA A 401 -31.82 11.93 -4.96
CA ALA A 401 -32.28 12.51 -3.70
C ALA A 401 -31.17 12.53 -2.64
N ASP A 402 -30.24 11.58 -2.72
CA ASP A 402 -29.14 11.39 -1.76
C ASP A 402 -27.80 11.87 -2.33
N ALA A 403 -26.84 12.12 -1.43
CA ALA A 403 -25.44 12.36 -1.76
C ALA A 403 -24.71 11.02 -1.93
N ILE A 404 -24.81 10.43 -3.13
CA ILE A 404 -24.37 9.06 -3.43
C ILE A 404 -22.83 8.94 -3.40
N GLY A 405 -22.33 7.93 -2.67
CA GLY A 405 -20.92 7.54 -2.61
C GLY A 405 -20.56 6.49 -3.68
N ASP A 406 -19.84 5.43 -3.30
CA ASP A 406 -19.56 4.32 -4.22
C ASP A 406 -20.83 3.54 -4.59
N LEU A 407 -20.78 2.77 -5.68
CA LEU A 407 -21.90 2.02 -6.23
C LEU A 407 -21.63 0.51 -6.14
N ALA A 408 -22.68 -0.27 -5.86
CA ALA A 408 -22.66 -1.71 -6.04
C ALA A 408 -23.78 -2.16 -6.98
N VAL A 409 -23.56 -3.24 -7.71
CA VAL A 409 -24.51 -3.76 -8.70
C VAL A 409 -25.13 -5.08 -8.26
N ILE A 410 -26.46 -5.18 -8.39
CA ILE A 410 -27.19 -6.44 -8.27
C ILE A 410 -27.67 -6.81 -9.67
N ARG A 411 -26.82 -7.55 -10.39
CA ARG A 411 -26.90 -7.76 -11.84
C ARG A 411 -28.16 -8.50 -12.27
N ASP A 412 -28.53 -9.54 -11.53
CA ASP A 412 -29.72 -10.38 -11.78
C ASP A 412 -31.04 -9.60 -11.62
N GLN A 413 -31.04 -8.55 -10.80
CA GLN A 413 -32.20 -7.70 -10.56
C GLN A 413 -32.14 -6.36 -11.31
N GLY A 414 -31.01 -6.03 -11.95
CA GLY A 414 -30.78 -4.76 -12.62
C GLY A 414 -30.81 -3.55 -11.68
N LEU A 415 -30.33 -3.72 -10.43
CA LEU A 415 -30.34 -2.65 -9.43
C LEU A 415 -28.94 -2.05 -9.24
N LEU A 416 -28.91 -0.75 -8.93
CA LEU A 416 -27.74 -0.06 -8.37
C LEU A 416 -28.00 0.24 -6.90
N CYS A 417 -27.03 -0.08 -6.06
CA CYS A 417 -27.07 0.15 -4.63
C CYS A 417 -25.99 1.14 -4.21
N TYR A 418 -26.27 1.91 -3.17
CA TYR A 418 -25.33 2.86 -2.59
C TYR A 418 -25.60 3.09 -1.12
N VAL A 419 -24.59 3.54 -0.37
CA VAL A 419 -24.76 3.89 1.04
C VAL A 419 -25.46 5.24 1.16
N VAL A 420 -26.44 5.30 2.06
CA VAL A 420 -27.17 6.51 2.45
C VAL A 420 -26.77 6.85 3.88
N GLY A 421 -26.39 8.10 4.14
CA GLY A 421 -25.78 8.54 5.42
C GLY A 421 -26.35 7.84 6.66
N GLY A 422 -25.47 7.21 7.45
CA GLY A 422 -25.82 6.25 8.50
C GLY A 422 -25.60 4.78 8.08
N PRO A 423 -26.03 3.79 8.88
CA PRO A 423 -25.94 2.36 8.56
C PRO A 423 -27.05 1.92 7.59
N ALA A 424 -27.15 2.53 6.40
CA ALA A 424 -28.18 2.19 5.42
C ALA A 424 -27.62 2.05 3.99
N ILE A 425 -28.06 1.02 3.27
CA ILE A 425 -27.83 0.80 1.83
C ILE A 425 -29.16 0.91 1.11
N ARG A 426 -29.23 1.72 0.07
CA ARG A 426 -30.42 1.90 -0.77
C ARG A 426 -30.15 1.34 -2.15
N CYS A 427 -31.06 0.49 -2.62
CA CYS A 427 -31.02 -0.09 -3.95
C CYS A 427 -32.14 0.48 -4.81
N ILE A 428 -31.79 0.98 -5.99
CA ILE A 428 -32.68 1.67 -6.92
C ILE A 428 -32.74 0.96 -8.26
N ARG A 429 -33.86 1.13 -8.97
CA ARG A 429 -33.93 0.89 -10.42
C ARG A 429 -33.30 2.09 -11.12
N PRO A 430 -32.13 1.95 -11.75
CA PRO A 430 -31.36 3.11 -12.21
C PRO A 430 -32.04 3.82 -13.41
N ALA A 431 -32.88 3.10 -14.17
CA ALA A 431 -33.68 3.65 -15.26
C ALA A 431 -34.74 4.68 -14.80
N THR A 432 -35.28 4.53 -13.58
CA THR A 432 -36.37 5.37 -13.06
C THR A 432 -35.99 6.17 -11.82
N GLY A 433 -34.92 5.78 -11.13
CA GLY A 433 -34.57 6.29 -9.80
C GLY A 433 -35.47 5.75 -8.67
N GLU A 434 -36.39 4.84 -8.99
CA GLU A 434 -37.31 4.25 -8.01
C GLU A 434 -36.54 3.39 -7.01
N VAL A 435 -36.81 3.59 -5.71
CA VAL A 435 -36.24 2.76 -4.65
C VAL A 435 -36.89 1.39 -4.68
N ALA A 436 -36.09 0.35 -4.94
CA ALA A 436 -36.54 -1.03 -4.87
C ALA A 436 -36.64 -1.49 -3.41
N TYR A 437 -35.60 -1.22 -2.62
CA TYR A 437 -35.57 -1.48 -1.18
C TYR A 437 -34.44 -0.72 -0.48
N THR A 438 -34.45 -0.75 0.86
CA THR A 438 -33.37 -0.23 1.71
C THR A 438 -33.03 -1.27 2.76
N VAL A 439 -31.74 -1.56 2.91
CA VAL A 439 -31.18 -2.38 3.99
C VAL A 439 -30.64 -1.43 5.05
N ALA A 440 -31.16 -1.50 6.27
CA ALA A 440 -30.73 -0.66 7.38
C ALA A 440 -30.29 -1.52 8.56
N GLY A 441 -29.25 -1.10 9.29
CA GLY A 441 -28.69 -1.86 10.40
C GLY A 441 -28.09 -0.99 11.49
N SER A 442 -27.19 -1.58 12.27
CA SER A 442 -26.37 -0.89 13.27
C SER A 442 -24.99 -1.55 13.38
N GLY A 443 -24.02 -0.89 14.03
CA GLY A 443 -22.66 -1.41 14.18
C GLY A 443 -21.72 -1.14 13.00
N TRP A 444 -22.14 -0.28 12.07
CA TRP A 444 -21.29 0.23 10.99
C TRP A 444 -21.70 1.66 10.63
N SER A 445 -20.76 2.49 10.22
CA SER A 445 -21.06 3.79 9.60
C SER A 445 -20.06 4.01 8.49
N ALA A 446 -20.53 4.37 7.30
CA ALA A 446 -19.62 4.65 6.20
C ALA A 446 -18.94 6.01 6.45
N THR A 447 -17.61 5.98 6.53
CA THR A 447 -16.76 7.17 6.56
C THR A 447 -16.04 7.38 5.23
N THR A 448 -15.95 6.35 4.39
CA THR A 448 -15.16 6.35 3.13
C THR A 448 -15.86 5.69 1.92
N ASP A 449 -17.13 5.28 2.10
CA ASP A 449 -18.17 4.99 1.08
C ASP A 449 -17.98 3.88 0.04
N GLY A 450 -16.88 3.13 0.03
CA GLY A 450 -16.76 1.92 -0.77
C GLY A 450 -17.87 0.90 -0.49
N LEU A 451 -18.48 0.34 -1.54
CA LEU A 451 -19.60 -0.59 -1.46
C LEU A 451 -19.49 -1.67 -2.54
N ALA A 452 -19.59 -2.94 -2.14
CA ALA A 452 -19.68 -4.06 -3.08
C ALA A 452 -20.76 -5.06 -2.66
N TYR A 453 -21.16 -5.93 -3.59
CA TYR A 453 -22.20 -6.94 -3.36
C TYR A 453 -21.78 -8.33 -3.85
N LEU A 454 -22.04 -9.35 -3.02
CA LEU A 454 -21.86 -10.77 -3.33
C LEU A 454 -23.23 -11.44 -3.45
N ALA A 455 -23.62 -11.74 -4.69
CA ALA A 455 -24.93 -12.30 -5.01
C ALA A 455 -25.16 -13.69 -4.41
N ARG A 456 -24.13 -14.54 -4.36
CA ARG A 456 -24.22 -15.95 -3.91
C ARG A 456 -24.79 -16.09 -2.50
N THR A 457 -24.41 -15.19 -1.61
CA THR A 457 -24.81 -15.21 -0.20
C THR A 457 -25.66 -14.01 0.19
N ASP A 458 -26.03 -13.16 -0.76
CA ASP A 458 -26.72 -11.88 -0.56
C ASP A 458 -26.06 -11.09 0.58
N MET A 459 -24.80 -10.72 0.37
CA MET A 459 -23.98 -9.98 1.33
C MET A 459 -23.45 -8.70 0.69
N PHE A 460 -23.50 -7.61 1.44
CA PHE A 460 -22.82 -6.36 1.12
C PHE A 460 -21.47 -6.29 1.85
N PHE A 461 -20.50 -5.67 1.20
CA PHE A 461 -19.25 -5.24 1.80
C PHE A 461 -19.22 -3.72 1.82
N VAL A 462 -19.04 -3.13 3.01
CA VAL A 462 -19.03 -1.68 3.21
C VAL A 462 -17.68 -1.28 3.79
N SER A 463 -17.08 -0.21 3.26
CA SER A 463 -15.89 0.38 3.85
C SER A 463 -16.23 1.31 5.03
N ASN A 464 -15.43 1.22 6.09
CA ASN A 464 -15.43 2.18 7.19
C ASN A 464 -13.98 2.51 7.57
N ALA A 465 -13.46 3.61 7.01
CA ALA A 465 -12.11 4.11 7.18
C ALA A 465 -11.04 3.05 6.85
N ARG A 466 -10.72 2.17 7.78
CA ARG A 466 -9.69 1.11 7.67
C ARG A 466 -10.24 -0.31 7.75
N THR A 467 -11.56 -0.44 7.74
CA THR A 467 -12.25 -1.70 7.98
C THR A 467 -13.19 -2.04 6.84
N ILE A 468 -13.18 -3.29 6.39
CA ILE A 468 -14.26 -3.85 5.56
C ILE A 468 -15.29 -4.50 6.48
N VAL A 469 -16.54 -4.10 6.36
CA VAL A 469 -17.67 -4.66 7.12
C VAL A 469 -18.52 -5.49 6.18
N GLN A 470 -18.78 -6.74 6.54
CA GLN A 470 -19.72 -7.60 5.80
C GLN A 470 -21.10 -7.51 6.44
N VAL A 471 -22.12 -7.19 5.65
CA VAL A 471 -23.49 -6.89 6.08
C VAL A 471 -24.47 -7.77 5.30
N LYS A 472 -25.46 -8.34 5.99
CA LYS A 472 -26.51 -9.15 5.36
C LYS A 472 -27.41 -8.32 4.45
N GLY A 473 -27.68 -8.83 3.25
CA GLY A 473 -28.61 -8.25 2.28
C GLY A 473 -30.09 -8.55 2.60
N SER A 474 -30.97 -8.19 1.67
CA SER A 474 -32.43 -8.16 1.87
C SER A 474 -33.12 -9.53 1.93
N SER A 475 -32.50 -10.59 1.44
CA SER A 475 -33.03 -11.96 1.53
C SER A 475 -32.90 -12.57 2.92
N HIS A 476 -32.07 -11.99 3.79
CA HIS A 476 -31.91 -12.44 5.17
C HIS A 476 -33.00 -11.86 6.06
N ALA A 477 -33.52 -12.68 7.00
CA ALA A 477 -34.53 -12.23 7.96
C ALA A 477 -34.04 -11.10 8.88
N ASP A 478 -32.73 -11.03 9.10
CA ASP A 478 -32.02 -10.02 9.88
C ASP A 478 -31.12 -9.14 8.99
N ALA A 479 -31.66 -8.73 7.83
CA ALA A 479 -31.00 -7.81 6.90
C ALA A 479 -30.39 -6.59 7.61
N GLY A 480 -29.20 -6.17 7.17
CA GLY A 480 -28.46 -5.04 7.76
C GLY A 480 -27.57 -5.42 8.94
N THR A 481 -27.64 -6.66 9.43
CA THR A 481 -26.79 -7.16 10.51
C THR A 481 -25.35 -7.38 10.03
N VAL A 482 -24.39 -6.95 10.85
CA VAL A 482 -22.96 -7.18 10.62
C VAL A 482 -22.62 -8.64 10.89
N VAL A 483 -22.01 -9.30 9.90
CA VAL A 483 -21.53 -10.68 10.01
C VAL A 483 -20.10 -10.71 10.54
N ARG A 484 -19.23 -9.86 9.97
CA ARG A 484 -17.83 -9.75 10.35
C ARG A 484 -17.27 -8.38 10.00
N GLN A 485 -16.14 -8.06 10.63
CA GLN A 485 -15.36 -6.87 10.35
C GLN A 485 -13.90 -7.26 10.14
N CYS A 486 -13.27 -6.60 9.18
CA CYS A 486 -11.90 -6.87 8.79
C CYS A 486 -11.08 -5.59 8.80
N GLY A 487 -10.21 -5.41 9.82
CA GLY A 487 -9.33 -4.26 9.94
C GLY A 487 -8.00 -4.47 9.23
N LEU A 488 -7.61 -3.55 8.35
CA LEU A 488 -6.42 -3.65 7.50
C LEU A 488 -5.10 -3.25 8.20
N SER A 489 -5.03 -3.24 9.53
CA SER A 489 -3.91 -2.69 10.32
C SER A 489 -2.54 -3.32 10.05
N ARG A 490 -2.48 -4.48 9.37
CA ARG A 490 -1.23 -5.15 8.96
C ARG A 490 -0.58 -4.56 7.69
N TYR A 491 -1.32 -3.84 6.85
CA TYR A 491 -0.85 -3.49 5.50
C TYR A 491 -0.32 -2.07 5.36
N ASP A 492 -0.92 -1.09 6.05
CA ASP A 492 -0.40 0.26 6.22
C ASP A 492 -1.34 1.05 7.15
N GLN A 493 -0.82 1.66 8.22
CA GLN A 493 -1.63 2.46 9.14
C GLN A 493 -1.95 3.87 8.62
N SER A 494 -1.43 4.26 7.46
CA SER A 494 -1.62 5.57 6.83
C SER A 494 -2.68 5.58 5.70
N LEU A 495 -3.44 4.49 5.53
CA LEU A 495 -4.41 4.32 4.43
C LEU A 495 -5.87 4.23 4.91
N GLY A 496 -6.77 4.89 4.16
CA GLY A 496 -8.21 4.69 4.19
C GLY A 496 -8.69 3.90 2.96
N ILE A 497 -9.93 3.40 2.99
CA ILE A 497 -10.53 2.57 1.93
C ILE A 497 -11.58 3.39 1.18
N ALA A 498 -11.29 3.85 -0.04
CA ALA A 498 -12.27 4.65 -0.81
C ALA A 498 -13.23 3.77 -1.62
N GLY A 499 -12.70 2.91 -2.49
CA GLY A 499 -13.50 2.07 -3.38
C GLY A 499 -13.39 0.60 -3.04
N ILE A 500 -14.46 -0.15 -3.26
CA ILE A 500 -14.48 -1.60 -3.06
C ILE A 500 -15.17 -2.30 -4.22
N GLY A 501 -14.52 -3.29 -4.82
CA GLY A 501 -15.12 -4.20 -5.81
C GLY A 501 -15.08 -5.65 -5.35
N HIS A 502 -16.13 -6.43 -5.58
CA HIS A 502 -16.23 -7.82 -5.12
C HIS A 502 -15.88 -8.83 -6.22
N VAL A 503 -15.08 -9.84 -5.91
CA VAL A 503 -14.75 -10.93 -6.83
C VAL A 503 -15.48 -12.21 -6.42
N ASP A 504 -16.38 -12.71 -7.28
CA ASP A 504 -16.97 -14.03 -7.08
C ASP A 504 -15.93 -15.12 -7.39
N THR A 505 -15.48 -15.79 -6.34
CA THR A 505 -14.53 -16.89 -6.42
C THR A 505 -15.20 -18.26 -6.37
N GLY A 506 -16.53 -18.32 -6.40
CA GLY A 506 -17.30 -19.51 -6.10
C GLY A 506 -17.46 -19.81 -4.61
N SER A 507 -16.74 -19.08 -3.74
CA SER A 507 -16.79 -19.24 -2.29
C SER A 507 -17.89 -18.38 -1.64
N ALA A 508 -18.35 -18.80 -0.46
CA ALA A 508 -19.37 -18.07 0.31
C ALA A 508 -18.87 -16.73 0.87
N ASP A 509 -17.54 -16.59 1.03
CA ASP A 509 -16.90 -15.42 1.63
C ASP A 509 -16.45 -14.39 0.59
N GLY A 510 -16.26 -14.79 -0.66
CA GLY A 510 -15.77 -13.92 -1.74
C GLY A 510 -14.36 -13.38 -1.50
N LEU A 511 -13.86 -12.60 -2.45
CA LEU A 511 -12.72 -11.72 -2.26
C LEU A 511 -13.10 -10.29 -2.59
N VAL A 512 -12.31 -9.34 -2.10
CA VAL A 512 -12.64 -7.93 -2.21
C VAL A 512 -11.40 -7.15 -2.65
N TRP A 513 -11.50 -6.49 -3.80
CA TRP A 513 -10.54 -5.48 -4.20
C TRP A 513 -10.81 -4.18 -3.46
N ILE A 514 -9.72 -3.52 -3.08
CA ILE A 514 -9.72 -2.26 -2.34
C ILE A 514 -8.94 -1.25 -3.14
N TYR A 515 -9.54 -0.08 -3.37
CA TYR A 515 -8.84 1.10 -3.84
C TYR A 515 -8.59 2.06 -2.66
N PRO A 516 -7.36 2.07 -2.12
CA PRO A 516 -7.05 2.92 -0.97
C PRO A 516 -7.04 4.40 -1.34
N VAL A 517 -7.50 5.22 -0.39
CA VAL A 517 -7.22 6.67 -0.36
C VAL A 517 -6.23 6.92 0.76
N SER A 518 -5.14 7.62 0.44
CA SER A 518 -4.18 8.06 1.45
C SER A 518 -4.88 8.92 2.50
N ILE A 519 -4.70 8.63 3.80
CA ILE A 519 -5.19 9.50 4.90
C ILE A 519 -4.04 10.31 5.54
N GLY A 520 -2.87 10.32 4.90
CA GLY A 520 -1.71 11.14 5.24
C GLY A 520 -0.69 11.13 4.09
N TYR A 521 -0.16 12.30 3.72
CA TYR A 521 0.61 12.60 2.50
C TYR A 521 1.67 11.55 2.10
N GLY A 522 1.23 10.49 1.43
CA GLY A 522 2.06 9.37 0.99
C GLY A 522 1.54 8.76 -0.31
N ARG A 523 2.47 8.29 -1.15
CA ARG A 523 2.16 7.67 -2.45
C ARG A 523 1.48 6.33 -2.26
N VAL A 524 0.17 6.33 -2.32
CA VAL A 524 -0.60 5.12 -2.64
C VAL A 524 -0.43 4.86 -4.13
N ALA A 525 0.05 3.68 -4.49
CA ALA A 525 0.34 3.32 -5.87
C ALA A 525 -0.20 1.94 -6.24
N HIS A 526 -1.15 1.39 -5.48
CA HIS A 526 -1.70 0.07 -5.77
C HIS A 526 -3.15 -0.14 -5.28
N LEU A 527 -3.86 -1.04 -5.96
CA LEU A 527 -5.09 -1.67 -5.49
C LEU A 527 -4.73 -2.99 -4.80
N SER A 528 -5.46 -3.36 -3.75
CA SER A 528 -5.18 -4.56 -2.94
C SER A 528 -6.34 -5.53 -2.96
N LEU A 529 -6.06 -6.82 -3.17
CA LEU A 529 -7.05 -7.88 -3.02
C LEU A 529 -6.99 -8.44 -1.60
N VAL A 530 -8.13 -8.47 -0.92
CA VAL A 530 -8.23 -8.91 0.48
C VAL A 530 -9.26 -10.02 0.61
N ALA A 531 -8.95 -11.00 1.45
CA ALA A 531 -9.91 -11.99 1.93
C ALA A 531 -10.57 -11.48 3.22
N PRO A 532 -11.86 -11.12 3.21
CA PRO A 532 -12.53 -10.53 4.39
C PRO A 532 -12.60 -11.47 5.60
N ALA A 533 -12.47 -12.78 5.39
CA ALA A 533 -12.50 -13.80 6.44
C ALA A 533 -11.34 -13.74 7.43
N GLY A 534 -10.15 -13.35 6.97
CA GLY A 534 -8.93 -13.35 7.77
C GLY A 534 -8.11 -12.07 7.64
N CYS A 535 -8.61 -11.09 6.89
CA CYS A 535 -7.87 -9.87 6.55
C CYS A 535 -6.52 -10.13 5.90
N GLY A 536 -6.37 -11.26 5.20
CA GLY A 536 -5.17 -11.54 4.43
C GLY A 536 -5.22 -10.82 3.08
N GLY A 537 -4.24 -9.95 2.83
CA GLY A 537 -3.89 -9.47 1.49
C GLY A 537 -3.38 -10.62 0.62
N ARG A 538 -3.77 -10.62 -0.65
CA ARG A 538 -3.48 -11.70 -1.60
C ARG A 538 -2.77 -11.25 -2.87
N ASP A 539 -3.14 -10.09 -3.39
CA ASP A 539 -2.60 -9.56 -4.64
C ASP A 539 -2.53 -8.04 -4.59
N LEU A 540 -1.65 -7.49 -5.44
CA LEU A 540 -1.49 -6.05 -5.65
C LEU A 540 -1.54 -5.76 -7.16
N LEU A 541 -2.36 -4.79 -7.56
CA LEU A 541 -2.32 -4.21 -8.90
C LEU A 541 -1.75 -2.80 -8.83
N PRO A 542 -0.95 -2.37 -9.82
CA PRO A 542 -0.53 -0.97 -9.91
C PRO A 542 -1.74 -0.02 -9.96
N ASP A 543 -1.61 1.15 -9.35
CA ASP A 543 -2.59 2.23 -9.51
C ASP A 543 -2.62 2.68 -10.99
N PRO A 544 -3.79 2.67 -11.67
CA PRO A 544 -3.91 3.13 -13.05
C PRO A 544 -3.64 4.65 -13.24
N GLN A 545 -3.55 5.40 -12.15
CA GLN A 545 -3.16 6.81 -12.12
C GLN A 545 -2.30 7.12 -10.87
N PRO A 546 -1.00 6.76 -10.88
CA PRO A 546 -0.14 6.96 -9.71
C PRO A 546 0.10 8.45 -9.42
N GLY A 547 0.16 8.81 -8.13
CA GLY A 547 0.46 10.19 -7.69
C GLY A 547 -0.14 10.60 -6.34
N GLY A 548 -0.67 9.64 -5.56
CA GLY A 548 -1.20 9.85 -4.21
C GLY A 548 -2.60 10.47 -4.20
N TYR A 549 -3.44 10.06 -3.24
CA TYR A 549 -4.80 10.60 -3.03
C TYR A 549 -5.79 10.40 -4.19
N THR A 550 -5.62 9.32 -4.93
CA THR A 550 -6.32 9.00 -6.18
C THR A 550 -7.58 8.14 -5.97
N GLY A 551 -7.66 7.39 -4.87
CA GLY A 551 -8.75 6.46 -4.56
C GLY A 551 -10.16 7.07 -4.61
N ALA A 552 -11.04 6.49 -5.42
CA ALA A 552 -12.49 6.72 -5.41
C ALA A 552 -13.22 5.38 -5.67
N GLY A 553 -14.24 5.34 -6.53
CA GLY A 553 -15.06 4.15 -6.77
C GLY A 553 -14.35 3.00 -7.50
N LEU A 554 -14.82 1.79 -7.23
CA LEU A 554 -14.30 0.55 -7.80
C LEU A 554 -15.44 -0.46 -8.03
N GLU A 555 -15.55 -1.02 -9.23
CA GLU A 555 -16.50 -2.11 -9.52
C GLU A 555 -15.83 -3.20 -10.35
N THR A 556 -16.22 -4.44 -10.11
CA THR A 556 -15.82 -5.60 -10.92
C THR A 556 -16.88 -5.91 -11.98
N ASP A 557 -16.49 -6.11 -13.22
CA ASP A 557 -17.38 -6.62 -14.25
C ASP A 557 -17.61 -8.14 -14.10
N PRO A 558 -18.52 -8.76 -14.87
CA PRO A 558 -18.79 -10.20 -14.80
C PRO A 558 -17.58 -11.08 -15.12
N ALA A 559 -16.62 -10.60 -15.92
CA ALA A 559 -15.37 -11.31 -16.22
C ALA A 559 -14.32 -11.14 -15.11
N GLY A 560 -14.60 -10.33 -14.09
CA GLY A 560 -13.74 -10.01 -12.95
C GLY A 560 -12.78 -8.85 -13.20
N ASN A 561 -12.82 -8.18 -14.36
CA ASN A 561 -12.04 -6.97 -14.65
C ASN A 561 -12.54 -5.78 -13.84
N LEU A 562 -11.70 -4.76 -13.64
CA LEU A 562 -12.01 -3.67 -12.73
C LEU A 562 -12.29 -2.37 -13.49
N TRP A 563 -13.43 -1.76 -13.20
CA TRP A 563 -13.70 -0.35 -13.45
C TRP A 563 -13.22 0.46 -12.25
N VAL A 564 -12.31 1.40 -12.50
CA VAL A 564 -11.69 2.24 -11.47
C VAL A 564 -12.00 3.69 -11.79
N PHE A 565 -12.61 4.40 -10.84
CA PHE A 565 -12.65 5.86 -10.85
C PHE A 565 -11.53 6.39 -9.98
N SER A 566 -10.71 7.26 -10.55
CA SER A 566 -9.63 7.95 -9.83
C SER A 566 -9.91 9.44 -9.77
N ASN A 567 -9.77 10.06 -8.59
CA ASN A 567 -9.93 11.50 -8.38
C ASN A 567 -8.72 12.32 -8.88
N GLY A 568 -7.68 11.66 -9.38
CA GLY A 568 -6.43 12.28 -9.79
C GLY A 568 -5.46 12.55 -8.63
N PRO A 569 -4.19 12.88 -8.94
CA PRO A 569 -3.15 13.06 -7.94
C PRO A 569 -3.39 14.32 -7.09
N TYR A 570 -2.98 14.27 -5.83
CA TYR A 570 -2.98 15.45 -4.96
C TYR A 570 -1.91 16.47 -5.34
N GLU A 571 -0.74 15.99 -5.78
CA GLU A 571 0.35 16.82 -6.28
C GLU A 571 0.08 17.19 -7.76
N GLY A 572 -0.30 18.45 -8.02
CA GLY A 572 -0.56 18.98 -9.36
C GLY A 572 -2.05 19.16 -9.68
N PRO A 573 -2.41 19.39 -10.96
CA PRO A 573 -3.82 19.54 -11.35
C PRO A 573 -4.58 18.24 -11.13
N ARG A 574 -5.62 18.30 -10.28
CA ARG A 574 -6.54 17.17 -10.01
C ARG A 574 -7.35 16.85 -11.24
N VAL A 575 -6.82 15.99 -12.10
CA VAL A 575 -7.51 15.49 -13.29
C VAL A 575 -8.00 14.08 -12.99
N PRO A 576 -9.31 13.86 -12.80
CA PRO A 576 -9.85 12.53 -12.57
C PRO A 576 -9.73 11.67 -13.83
N LYS A 577 -9.81 10.35 -13.65
CA LYS A 577 -9.67 9.38 -14.74
C LYS A 577 -10.53 8.16 -14.46
N VAL A 578 -11.22 7.69 -15.50
CA VAL A 578 -11.84 6.36 -15.49
C VAL A 578 -10.92 5.39 -16.20
N SER A 579 -10.68 4.24 -15.60
CA SER A 579 -9.86 3.18 -16.17
C SER A 579 -10.58 1.84 -16.08
N TYR A 580 -10.61 1.10 -17.18
CA TYR A 580 -10.99 -0.30 -17.20
C TYR A 580 -9.71 -1.12 -17.26
N ILE A 581 -9.42 -1.86 -16.20
CA ILE A 581 -8.16 -2.58 -16.03
C ILE A 581 -8.40 -4.09 -15.94
N GLN A 582 -7.48 -4.84 -16.53
CA GLN A 582 -7.48 -6.30 -16.45
C GLN A 582 -7.17 -6.73 -15.01
N SER A 583 -8.02 -7.57 -14.43
CA SER A 583 -7.83 -8.07 -13.06
C SER A 583 -6.90 -9.28 -13.01
N ALA A 584 -6.25 -9.47 -11.86
CA ALA A 584 -5.54 -10.71 -11.54
C ALA A 584 -6.48 -11.87 -11.19
N THR A 585 -7.76 -11.58 -10.90
CA THR A 585 -8.75 -12.56 -10.46
C THR A 585 -10.01 -12.50 -11.32
N PRO A 586 -10.02 -13.14 -12.49
CA PRO A 586 -11.21 -13.22 -13.33
C PRO A 586 -12.26 -14.14 -12.71
N THR A 587 -13.50 -14.00 -13.16
CA THR A 587 -14.59 -14.92 -12.85
C THR A 587 -14.50 -16.15 -13.76
N TYR A 588 -14.48 -17.35 -13.20
CA TYR A 588 -14.42 -18.58 -13.98
C TYR A 588 -15.84 -19.09 -14.31
N ALA A 589 -15.97 -19.72 -15.48
CA ALA A 589 -17.18 -20.39 -15.95
C ALA A 589 -16.85 -21.85 -16.28
N GLU A 590 -17.86 -22.71 -16.26
CA GLU A 590 -17.77 -24.06 -16.81
C GLU A 590 -18.34 -24.01 -18.24
N LEU A 591 -17.51 -24.27 -19.25
CA LEU A 591 -17.88 -24.23 -20.67
C LEU A 591 -17.86 -25.66 -21.22
N PRO A 592 -19.01 -26.38 -21.28
CA PRO A 592 -19.05 -27.79 -21.70
C PRO A 592 -18.53 -28.06 -23.13
N TRP A 593 -18.36 -27.00 -23.92
CA TRP A 593 -17.88 -27.04 -25.29
C TRP A 593 -16.37 -26.82 -25.42
N LEU A 594 -15.66 -26.55 -24.32
CA LEU A 594 -14.22 -26.28 -24.30
C LEU A 594 -13.54 -27.20 -23.28
N ALA A 595 -12.30 -27.60 -23.55
CA ALA A 595 -11.46 -28.28 -22.59
C ALA A 595 -9.98 -28.04 -22.89
N GLY A 596 -9.16 -27.95 -21.83
CA GLY A 596 -7.70 -27.88 -21.93
C GLY A 596 -7.02 -29.16 -21.42
N GLY A 597 -5.83 -29.44 -21.95
CA GLY A 597 -5.00 -30.59 -21.55
C GLY A 597 -4.54 -30.55 -20.09
N ALA A 598 -4.07 -31.70 -19.60
CA ALA A 598 -3.63 -31.86 -18.21
C ALA A 598 -2.34 -31.07 -17.88
N PRO A 599 -2.12 -30.73 -16.59
CA PRO A 599 -0.85 -30.22 -16.07
C PRO A 599 0.39 -30.99 -16.53
N VAL A 600 1.41 -30.27 -16.99
CA VAL A 600 2.72 -30.85 -17.32
C VAL A 600 3.84 -29.98 -16.76
N VAL A 601 4.85 -30.62 -16.16
CA VAL A 601 6.08 -29.94 -15.75
C VAL A 601 6.94 -29.61 -16.98
N VAL A 602 7.31 -28.33 -17.11
CA VAL A 602 8.20 -27.81 -18.15
C VAL A 602 9.55 -27.45 -17.51
N GLY A 603 10.57 -28.25 -17.82
CA GLY A 603 11.94 -27.97 -17.36
C GLY A 603 12.53 -26.68 -17.97
N PRO A 604 13.57 -26.09 -17.36
CA PRO A 604 14.25 -24.91 -17.90
C PRO A 604 14.63 -25.07 -19.37
N GLY A 605 14.28 -24.08 -20.21
CA GLY A 605 14.56 -24.06 -21.65
C GLY A 605 13.73 -25.02 -22.50
N GLN A 606 12.85 -25.84 -21.91
CA GLN A 606 12.02 -26.81 -22.63
C GLN A 606 10.68 -26.22 -23.05
N SER A 607 10.04 -26.87 -24.03
CA SER A 607 8.65 -26.61 -24.44
C SER A 607 7.78 -27.87 -24.27
N ARG A 608 6.48 -27.67 -24.04
CA ARG A 608 5.45 -28.71 -23.97
C ARG A 608 4.20 -28.29 -24.72
N ALA A 609 3.54 -29.27 -25.33
CA ALA A 609 2.28 -29.10 -26.02
C ALA A 609 1.10 -29.26 -25.04
N VAL A 610 0.12 -28.37 -25.15
CA VAL A 610 -1.18 -28.43 -24.47
C VAL A 610 -2.25 -28.59 -25.54
N GLU A 611 -3.07 -29.63 -25.41
CA GLU A 611 -4.21 -29.85 -26.29
C GLU A 611 -5.38 -28.96 -25.87
N VAL A 612 -6.07 -28.37 -26.86
CA VAL A 612 -7.30 -27.60 -26.69
C VAL A 612 -8.37 -28.33 -27.48
N THR A 613 -9.42 -28.80 -26.80
CA THR A 613 -10.53 -29.52 -27.43
C THR A 613 -11.76 -28.63 -27.46
N VAL A 614 -12.44 -28.60 -28.61
CA VAL A 614 -13.72 -27.91 -28.81
C VAL A 614 -14.79 -28.92 -29.18
N ASP A 615 -15.90 -28.93 -28.46
CA ASP A 615 -17.08 -29.76 -28.69
C ASP A 615 -18.29 -28.89 -29.05
N ALA A 616 -18.62 -28.82 -30.34
CA ALA A 616 -19.74 -28.05 -30.86
C ALA A 616 -21.08 -28.82 -30.86
N THR A 617 -21.21 -29.90 -30.09
CA THR A 617 -22.46 -30.69 -30.02
C THR A 617 -23.62 -29.95 -29.38
N SER A 618 -23.36 -29.08 -28.41
CA SER A 618 -24.38 -28.27 -27.71
C SER A 618 -24.45 -26.82 -28.21
N LEU A 619 -23.56 -26.44 -29.14
CA LEU A 619 -23.45 -25.07 -29.63
C LEU A 619 -24.38 -24.82 -30.82
N ARG A 620 -24.94 -23.60 -30.87
CA ARG A 620 -25.66 -23.11 -32.03
C ARG A 620 -24.68 -22.50 -33.04
N PRO A 621 -25.06 -22.34 -34.32
CA PRO A 621 -24.24 -21.60 -35.27
C PRO A 621 -23.96 -20.18 -34.75
N GLY A 622 -22.69 -19.77 -34.81
CA GLY A 622 -22.24 -18.52 -34.21
C GLY A 622 -20.74 -18.46 -33.93
N THR A 623 -20.32 -17.36 -33.32
CA THR A 623 -18.92 -17.20 -32.86
C THR A 623 -18.89 -17.16 -31.34
N TYR A 624 -18.05 -18.00 -30.76
CA TYR A 624 -17.83 -18.12 -29.33
C TYR A 624 -16.39 -17.75 -29.01
N ARG A 625 -16.17 -17.06 -27.89
CA ARG A 625 -14.84 -16.64 -27.43
C ARG A 625 -14.67 -17.06 -25.98
N ALA A 626 -13.49 -17.56 -25.66
CA ALA A 626 -13.13 -17.93 -24.30
C ALA A 626 -11.62 -17.82 -24.11
N THR A 627 -11.18 -17.90 -22.86
CA THR A 627 -9.78 -18.10 -22.51
C THR A 627 -9.66 -19.30 -21.60
N LEU A 628 -8.76 -20.23 -21.96
CA LEU A 628 -8.28 -21.24 -21.04
C LEU A 628 -7.16 -20.60 -20.21
N GLU A 629 -7.45 -20.33 -18.94
CA GLU A 629 -6.47 -19.90 -17.96
C GLU A 629 -5.74 -21.12 -17.41
N LEU A 630 -4.41 -21.07 -17.45
CA LEU A 630 -3.52 -22.01 -16.81
C LEU A 630 -2.92 -21.28 -15.62
N PRO A 631 -3.39 -21.52 -14.38
CA PRO A 631 -2.69 -21.03 -13.18
C PRO A 631 -1.32 -21.69 -13.13
N THR A 632 -0.25 -20.93 -13.00
CA THR A 632 1.12 -21.45 -13.10
C THR A 632 1.95 -21.17 -11.86
N THR A 633 3.01 -21.96 -11.69
CA THR A 633 4.02 -21.74 -10.64
C THR A 633 5.01 -20.62 -10.98
N ALA A 634 4.87 -19.92 -12.12
CA ALA A 634 5.70 -18.78 -12.48
C ALA A 634 5.21 -17.50 -11.77
N PRO A 635 5.97 -16.91 -10.83
CA PRO A 635 5.51 -15.81 -9.98
C PRO A 635 5.05 -14.56 -10.74
N LYS A 636 5.69 -14.27 -11.87
CA LYS A 636 5.40 -13.09 -12.72
C LYS A 636 4.41 -13.40 -13.85
N ARG A 637 4.08 -14.68 -14.01
CA ARG A 637 3.05 -15.20 -14.91
C ARG A 637 2.22 -16.21 -14.13
N PRO A 638 1.61 -15.84 -12.99
CA PRO A 638 0.87 -16.79 -12.15
C PRO A 638 -0.33 -17.36 -12.90
N LYS A 639 -0.65 -16.79 -14.06
CA LYS A 639 -1.66 -17.22 -15.01
C LYS A 639 -1.12 -17.08 -16.43
N LEU A 640 -1.40 -18.08 -17.26
CA LEU A 640 -1.24 -18.00 -18.71
C LEU A 640 -2.60 -18.12 -19.38
N GLY A 641 -2.92 -17.22 -20.31
CA GLY A 641 -4.15 -17.26 -21.08
C GLY A 641 -3.92 -17.88 -22.45
N ILE A 642 -4.62 -18.97 -22.76
CA ILE A 642 -4.79 -19.46 -24.12
C ILE A 642 -6.12 -18.95 -24.65
N ARG A 643 -6.06 -17.94 -25.51
CA ARG A 643 -7.26 -17.35 -26.13
C ARG A 643 -7.81 -18.28 -27.20
N VAL A 644 -9.12 -18.53 -27.17
CA VAL A 644 -9.82 -19.43 -28.09
C VAL A 644 -10.99 -18.70 -28.74
N GLN A 645 -11.07 -18.77 -30.07
CA GLN A 645 -12.22 -18.35 -30.86
C GLN A 645 -12.74 -19.53 -31.67
N VAL A 646 -14.02 -19.84 -31.50
CA VAL A 646 -14.70 -20.93 -32.19
C VAL A 646 -15.76 -20.35 -33.12
N THR A 647 -15.76 -20.76 -34.38
CA THR A 647 -16.86 -20.50 -35.31
C THR A 647 -17.61 -21.81 -35.56
N VAL A 648 -18.87 -21.85 -35.15
CA VAL A 648 -19.77 -22.99 -35.39
C VAL A 648 -20.56 -22.73 -36.66
N GLY A 649 -20.37 -23.61 -37.63
CA GLY A 649 -21.02 -23.57 -38.95
C GLY A 649 -22.33 -24.33 -39.02
#